data_AF-A0AAU2M535-F1
#
_entry.id   AF-A0AAU2M535-F1
#
_cell.length_a   1.000
_cell.length_b   1.000
_cell.length_c   1.000
_cell.angle_alpha   90.00
_cell.angle_beta   90.00
_cell.angle_gamma   90.00
#
_symmetry.space_group_name_H-M   'P 1'
#
loop_
_entity.id
_entity.type
_entity.pdbx_description
1 polymer ?
#
loop_
_entity_poly.entity_id
_entity_poly.type
_entity_poly.pdbx_seq_one_letter_code
_entity_poly.pdbx_strand_id
1 'polypeptide(L)'
;MTGPLVPFREVVLKVHSRCDLACDHCYVYEHADQSWRTRPRTISDDVIFRTAQRLAEHAKAHALPSVSVILHGGEPLLAGPARLRRVCEVLTSAFDGVAELDLRIHTNGLQLSPRYLDLFDEFHVRVGISLDGDRAANDRHRRYADGRSSHSRVLKAVELLRQERYRHLDLGLLCTIDIENDPVAVLDALIELEPPLIDFLLPHATWDDPPPRPDGSPTAYAEWLLAVFDRWQEQGRPVPVRLFSSVLSTLSGGPSLTESLGLAPTDLVVVETDGQLEQVDSLKSAYEGAAATGFDVFTHTFDEVAAHPGVRARQLGLAGVSETCRLCPVVRSCGGGLYTHRYRSAGPSGEFDNPSVYCEDLAALVRGIEARTAASLVAPEVSDPVELAASQRDLTRMLLARLNADVEEYGDERWTRAWELAAVIESSEEGARGLDEVLSHPYTRTWLLRALEALHERPGAVERALRLTACLAAAAVRAGLDIPVGVNYADGRLVLPGLGELRIGAAGERGTARVRAVEGGFLVRRDEGVPAERRVALSPAAGAGWRPVRRLVVPGGASGPAPDLAIDDLDPYRDCFAAPAAAALDDRAAADLMARVGDAWTLIEAKAPLRAAEMAGRLTTLTPLTGHAATEPAVGRHGRGALGIAVDGSAEDLALALLRGSRRAELQALADVTDLYAADGAWEHRIPWQEEPVPFSRLLAETYERMALGAFEPRCLEGVPQALETLEGAAELTVSGKRLLDLMRKEI
;
A
#
# COMPACT_ATOMS: atom_id res chain seq x y z
N MET A 1 -25.04 -9.63 8.04
CA MET A 1 -23.84 -9.57 8.91
C MET A 1 -22.98 -10.81 8.67
N THR A 2 -22.22 -10.85 7.56
CA THR A 2 -21.58 -12.10 7.06
C THR A 2 -20.06 -12.01 6.94
N GLY A 3 -19.41 -10.95 7.44
CA GLY A 3 -17.95 -10.86 7.50
C GLY A 3 -17.33 -11.64 8.68
N PRO A 4 -16.04 -11.99 8.61
CA PRO A 4 -15.31 -12.57 9.75
C PRO A 4 -15.33 -11.62 10.95
N LEU A 5 -15.24 -12.19 12.16
CA LEU A 5 -15.14 -11.41 13.39
C LEU A 5 -13.79 -10.67 13.39
N VAL A 6 -13.81 -9.36 13.67
CA VAL A 6 -12.58 -8.56 13.81
C VAL A 6 -12.22 -8.54 15.30
N PRO A 7 -11.10 -9.16 15.71
CA PRO A 7 -10.70 -9.19 17.11
C PRO A 7 -10.29 -7.79 17.56
N PHE A 8 -10.64 -7.42 18.79
CA PHE A 8 -10.21 -6.15 19.36
C PHE A 8 -8.69 -6.10 19.52
N ARG A 9 -8.10 -4.98 19.10
CA ARG A 9 -6.67 -4.67 19.26
C ARG A 9 -6.44 -3.42 20.09
N GLU A 10 -7.46 -2.58 20.22
CA GLU A 10 -7.41 -1.36 21.02
C GLU A 10 -8.46 -1.40 22.14
N VAL A 11 -8.05 -0.99 23.33
CA VAL A 11 -8.90 -0.97 24.52
C VAL A 11 -8.78 0.38 25.19
N VAL A 12 -9.91 1.06 25.36
CA VAL A 12 -9.97 2.26 26.20
C VAL A 12 -10.37 1.83 27.61
N LEU A 13 -9.42 1.86 28.54
CA LEU A 13 -9.65 1.47 29.93
C LEU A 13 -9.92 2.71 30.79
N LYS A 14 -11.16 2.85 31.27
CA LYS A 14 -11.55 3.93 32.19
C LYS A 14 -11.00 3.65 33.58
N VAL A 15 -9.95 4.36 33.97
CA VAL A 15 -9.34 4.22 35.31
C VAL A 15 -9.94 5.19 36.34
N HIS A 16 -10.55 6.28 35.86
CA HIS A 16 -11.22 7.28 36.70
C HIS A 16 -12.38 7.96 35.97
N SER A 17 -13.57 8.05 36.56
CA SER A 17 -14.79 8.53 35.86
C SER A 17 -15.13 10.02 36.09
N ARG A 18 -14.35 10.74 36.90
CA ARG A 18 -14.53 12.19 37.14
C ARG A 18 -13.35 12.99 36.56
N CYS A 19 -13.58 14.28 36.34
CA CYS A 19 -12.60 15.23 35.82
C CYS A 19 -12.47 16.42 36.77
N ASP A 20 -11.31 17.08 36.75
CA ASP A 20 -11.00 18.33 37.46
C ASP A 20 -11.17 19.59 36.58
N LEU A 21 -11.63 19.41 35.34
CA LEU A 21 -12.13 20.45 34.43
C LEU A 21 -13.63 20.31 34.20
N ALA A 22 -14.25 21.40 33.75
CA ALA A 22 -15.65 21.48 33.35
C ALA A 22 -15.73 21.96 31.89
N CYS A 23 -15.18 21.17 30.96
CA CYS A 23 -15.25 21.49 29.54
C CYS A 23 -16.70 21.37 29.05
N ASP A 24 -17.23 22.45 28.46
CA ASP A 24 -18.60 22.53 27.96
C ASP A 24 -18.84 21.70 26.69
N HIS A 25 -17.78 21.36 25.95
CA HIS A 25 -17.83 20.45 24.81
C HIS A 25 -17.57 18.97 25.16
N CYS A 26 -17.46 18.63 26.45
CA CYS A 26 -17.12 17.27 26.85
C CYS A 26 -18.28 16.30 26.61
N TYR A 27 -18.13 15.44 25.61
CA TYR A 27 -19.13 14.43 25.27
C TYR A 27 -19.48 13.45 26.40
N VAL A 28 -18.61 13.26 27.39
CA VAL A 28 -18.88 12.41 28.54
C VAL A 28 -19.81 13.09 29.55
N TYR A 29 -19.74 14.42 29.69
CA TYR A 29 -20.40 15.14 30.77
C TYR A 29 -21.60 15.98 30.31
N GLU A 30 -21.56 16.47 29.06
CA GLU A 30 -22.50 17.47 28.56
C GLU A 30 -23.47 16.94 27.49
N HIS A 31 -23.24 15.74 26.94
CA HIS A 31 -24.11 15.16 25.90
C HIS A 31 -25.19 14.23 26.47
N ALA A 32 -25.90 13.52 25.60
CA ALA A 32 -27.11 12.78 25.91
C ALA A 32 -26.93 11.70 27.00
N ASP A 33 -25.83 10.94 26.96
CA ASP A 33 -25.55 9.90 27.96
C ASP A 33 -24.97 10.48 29.26
N GLN A 34 -25.58 10.11 30.39
CA GLN A 34 -25.23 10.58 31.72
C GLN A 34 -24.87 9.44 32.67
N SER A 35 -24.55 8.26 32.12
CA SER A 35 -24.20 7.05 32.87
C SER A 35 -22.99 7.26 33.79
N TRP A 36 -22.06 8.16 33.44
CA TRP A 36 -20.91 8.52 34.27
C TRP A 36 -21.29 8.87 35.71
N ARG A 37 -22.49 9.43 35.95
CA ARG A 37 -22.97 9.83 37.27
C ARG A 37 -23.08 8.66 38.25
N THR A 38 -23.41 7.48 37.76
CA THR A 38 -23.61 6.27 38.58
C THR A 38 -22.37 5.38 38.61
N ARG A 39 -21.42 5.55 37.68
CA ARG A 39 -20.16 4.79 37.64
C ARG A 39 -19.28 5.06 38.88
N PRO A 40 -18.55 4.04 39.38
CA PRO A 40 -17.52 4.22 40.39
C PRO A 40 -16.50 5.29 39.99
N ARG A 41 -15.99 6.06 40.96
CA ARG A 41 -15.01 7.11 40.67
C ARG A 41 -13.69 6.57 40.17
N THR A 42 -13.24 5.45 40.72
CA THR A 42 -11.93 4.85 40.44
C THR A 42 -12.12 3.36 40.20
N ILE A 43 -11.39 2.82 39.24
CA ILE A 43 -11.37 1.39 38.93
C ILE A 43 -10.90 0.54 40.13
N SER A 44 -11.56 -0.59 40.39
CA SER A 44 -11.20 -1.51 41.48
C SER A 44 -10.13 -2.52 41.06
N ASP A 45 -9.45 -3.15 42.04
CA ASP A 45 -8.45 -4.18 41.76
C ASP A 45 -9.05 -5.39 41.04
N ASP A 46 -10.29 -5.75 41.37
CA ASP A 46 -11.00 -6.86 40.74
C ASP A 46 -11.26 -6.59 39.25
N VAL A 47 -11.66 -5.36 38.89
CA VAL A 47 -11.85 -4.96 37.49
C VAL A 47 -10.51 -4.98 36.77
N ILE A 48 -9.44 -4.39 37.34
CA ILE A 48 -8.10 -4.38 36.73
C ILE A 48 -7.64 -5.80 36.41
N PHE A 49 -7.72 -6.70 37.39
CA PHE A 49 -7.28 -8.09 37.24
C PHE A 49 -8.10 -8.83 36.18
N ARG A 50 -9.42 -8.68 36.20
CA ARG A 50 -10.29 -9.36 35.23
C ARG A 50 -10.11 -8.82 33.82
N THR A 51 -10.00 -7.50 33.65
CA THR A 51 -9.71 -6.90 32.35
C THR A 51 -8.40 -7.43 31.78
N ALA A 52 -7.31 -7.39 32.55
CA ALA A 52 -6.00 -7.87 32.09
C ALA A 52 -6.04 -9.36 31.70
N GLN A 53 -6.67 -10.20 32.54
CA GLN A 53 -6.85 -11.62 32.26
C GLN A 53 -7.62 -11.84 30.94
N ARG A 54 -8.78 -11.19 30.78
CA ARG A 54 -9.64 -11.35 29.59
C ARG A 54 -8.96 -10.85 28.31
N LEU A 55 -8.20 -9.78 28.39
CA LEU A 55 -7.46 -9.25 27.26
C LEU A 55 -6.31 -10.17 26.83
N ALA A 56 -5.56 -10.74 27.78
CA ALA A 56 -4.51 -11.69 27.48
C ALA A 56 -5.08 -13.00 26.89
N GLU A 57 -6.23 -13.48 27.40
CA GLU A 57 -6.97 -14.61 26.82
C GLU A 57 -7.34 -14.35 25.35
N HIS A 58 -7.90 -13.16 25.08
CA HIS A 58 -8.28 -12.71 23.73
C HIS A 58 -7.09 -12.60 22.78
N ALA A 59 -6.03 -11.91 23.22
CA ALA A 59 -4.81 -11.72 22.43
C ALA A 59 -4.16 -13.06 22.05
N LYS A 60 -4.11 -14.00 23.00
CA LYS A 60 -3.60 -15.35 22.76
C LYS A 60 -4.46 -16.14 21.79
N ALA A 61 -5.79 -16.09 21.93
CA ALA A 61 -6.72 -16.84 21.08
C ALA A 61 -6.62 -16.43 19.60
N HIS A 62 -6.38 -15.14 19.34
CA HIS A 62 -6.27 -14.58 17.99
C HIS A 62 -4.82 -14.39 17.51
N ALA A 63 -3.84 -14.88 18.28
CA ALA A 63 -2.41 -14.70 18.02
C ALA A 63 -2.04 -13.26 17.65
N LEU A 64 -2.60 -12.29 18.39
CA LEU A 64 -2.36 -10.87 18.13
C LEU A 64 -0.88 -10.56 18.39
N PRO A 65 -0.16 -9.91 17.46
CA PRO A 65 1.22 -9.54 17.70
C PRO A 65 1.34 -8.42 18.75
N SER A 66 0.31 -7.57 18.86
CA SER A 66 0.27 -6.44 19.79
C SER A 66 -1.16 -6.05 20.19
N VAL A 67 -1.30 -5.46 21.38
CA VAL A 67 -2.54 -4.86 21.90
C VAL A 67 -2.23 -3.48 22.49
N SER A 68 -3.04 -2.48 22.11
CA SER A 68 -2.99 -1.12 22.63
C SER A 68 -4.00 -0.95 23.77
N VAL A 69 -3.55 -0.49 24.94
CA VAL A 69 -4.42 -0.14 26.07
C VAL A 69 -4.25 1.35 26.40
N ILE A 70 -5.31 2.11 26.15
CA ILE A 70 -5.38 3.55 26.41
C ILE A 70 -6.03 3.75 27.78
N LEU A 71 -5.21 4.11 28.77
CA LEU A 71 -5.67 4.57 30.06
C LEU A 71 -6.41 5.91 29.86
N HIS A 72 -7.70 5.90 30.15
CA HIS A 72 -8.57 7.05 29.95
C HIS A 72 -9.47 7.25 31.17
N GLY A 73 -10.34 8.24 31.09
CA GLY A 73 -11.33 8.50 32.12
C GLY A 73 -12.18 9.71 31.79
N GLY A 74 -12.66 10.36 32.84
CA GLY A 74 -12.78 11.82 32.86
C GLY A 74 -11.38 12.45 32.80
N GLU A 75 -10.66 12.33 33.92
CA GLU A 75 -9.22 12.61 33.98
C GLU A 75 -8.50 11.42 34.64
N PRO A 76 -7.73 10.60 33.91
CA PRO A 76 -7.12 9.38 34.44
C PRO A 76 -6.07 9.64 35.52
N LEU A 77 -5.35 10.77 35.49
CA LEU A 77 -4.34 11.07 36.51
C LEU A 77 -4.95 11.30 37.90
N LEU A 78 -6.26 11.54 38.02
CA LEU A 78 -6.93 11.63 39.33
C LEU A 78 -7.00 10.27 40.06
N ALA A 79 -6.77 9.15 39.37
CA ALA A 79 -6.64 7.83 40.00
C ALA A 79 -5.44 7.76 40.97
N GLY A 80 -4.42 8.61 40.76
CA GLY A 80 -3.21 8.66 41.57
C GLY A 80 -2.14 7.66 41.13
N PRO A 81 -0.84 7.93 41.40
CA PRO A 81 0.26 7.12 40.86
C PRO A 81 0.26 5.67 41.36
N ALA A 82 -0.19 5.42 42.58
CA ALA A 82 -0.26 4.07 43.13
C ALA A 82 -1.29 3.19 42.40
N ARG A 83 -2.43 3.77 42.02
CA ARG A 83 -3.47 3.06 41.26
C ARG A 83 -3.02 2.82 39.83
N LEU A 84 -2.43 3.82 39.16
CA LEU A 84 -1.91 3.64 37.79
C LEU A 84 -0.76 2.64 37.74
N ARG A 85 0.14 2.63 38.73
CA ARG A 85 1.15 1.59 38.88
C ARG A 85 0.53 0.20 38.94
N ARG A 86 -0.48 0.02 39.80
CA ARG A 86 -1.19 -1.25 39.92
C ARG A 86 -1.81 -1.70 38.59
N VAL A 87 -2.39 -0.78 37.83
CA VAL A 87 -2.92 -1.07 36.48
C VAL A 87 -1.82 -1.56 35.55
N CYS A 88 -0.69 -0.83 35.47
CA CYS A 88 0.43 -1.18 34.59
C CYS A 88 1.06 -2.51 34.99
N GLU A 89 1.36 -2.74 36.27
CA GLU A 89 1.92 -4.00 36.77
C GLU A 89 1.08 -5.22 36.37
N VAL A 90 -0.25 -5.11 36.53
CA VAL A 90 -1.17 -6.21 36.25
C VAL A 90 -1.30 -6.45 34.75
N LEU A 91 -1.40 -5.40 33.93
CA LEU A 91 -1.44 -5.52 32.48
C LEU A 91 -0.13 -6.10 31.92
N THR A 92 1.02 -5.53 32.30
CA THR A 92 2.34 -6.01 31.85
C THR A 92 2.55 -7.47 32.23
N SER A 93 2.19 -7.87 33.46
CA SER A 93 2.31 -9.27 33.89
C SER A 93 1.39 -10.22 33.12
N ALA A 94 0.18 -9.77 32.76
CA ALA A 94 -0.77 -10.60 32.02
C ALA A 94 -0.36 -10.82 30.55
N PHE A 95 0.35 -9.85 29.97
CA PHE A 95 0.78 -9.88 28.57
C PHE A 95 2.17 -10.50 28.34
N ASP A 96 2.93 -10.77 29.41
CA ASP A 96 4.24 -11.41 29.30
C ASP A 96 4.17 -12.76 28.57
N GLY A 97 4.94 -12.89 27.49
CA GLY A 97 4.93 -14.06 26.61
C GLY A 97 3.65 -14.27 25.80
N VAL A 98 2.72 -13.30 25.77
CA VAL A 98 1.45 -13.38 25.02
C VAL A 98 1.46 -12.51 23.76
N ALA A 99 1.66 -11.20 23.92
CA ALA A 99 1.67 -10.21 22.84
C ALA A 99 2.41 -8.94 23.30
N GLU A 100 2.87 -8.10 22.37
CA GLU A 100 3.39 -6.78 22.72
C GLU A 100 2.27 -5.91 23.32
N LEU A 101 2.54 -5.28 24.46
CA LEU A 101 1.59 -4.40 25.13
C LEU A 101 2.00 -2.93 24.93
N ASP A 102 1.17 -2.19 24.20
CA ASP A 102 1.36 -0.76 23.96
C ASP A 102 0.49 0.04 24.92
N LEU A 103 1.09 0.58 25.99
CA LEU A 103 0.37 1.39 26.98
C LEU A 103 0.38 2.86 26.60
N ARG A 104 -0.81 3.47 26.63
CA ARG A 104 -0.99 4.91 26.37
C ARG A 104 -1.87 5.53 27.44
N ILE A 105 -1.78 6.83 27.63
CA ILE A 105 -2.68 7.60 28.48
C ILE A 105 -3.06 8.92 27.79
N HIS A 106 -4.34 9.26 27.80
CA HIS A 106 -4.82 10.58 27.38
C HIS A 106 -5.26 11.39 28.59
N THR A 107 -4.66 12.57 28.77
CA THR A 107 -4.86 13.42 29.96
C THR A 107 -5.09 14.87 29.57
N ASN A 108 -5.82 15.61 30.40
CA ASN A 108 -5.89 17.06 30.34
C ASN A 108 -4.58 17.75 30.80
N GLY A 109 -3.63 17.00 31.35
CA GLY A 109 -2.28 17.46 31.72
C GLY A 109 -2.18 18.13 33.09
N LEU A 110 -3.28 18.48 33.76
CA LEU A 110 -3.25 19.31 34.97
C LEU A 110 -2.47 18.69 36.14
N GLN A 111 -2.56 17.37 36.27
CA GLN A 111 -1.91 16.60 37.33
C GLN A 111 -0.55 16.04 36.92
N LEU A 112 -0.14 16.21 35.66
CA LEU A 112 1.11 15.64 35.16
C LEU A 112 2.30 16.24 35.90
N SER A 113 3.18 15.38 36.36
CA SER A 113 4.35 15.73 37.17
C SER A 113 5.44 14.69 36.99
N PRO A 114 6.69 14.97 37.39
CA PRO A 114 7.78 13.99 37.34
C PRO A 114 7.42 12.65 37.99
N ARG A 115 6.63 12.64 39.08
CA ARG A 115 6.18 11.40 39.73
C ARG A 115 5.35 10.49 38.82
N TYR A 116 4.54 11.06 37.92
CA TYR A 116 3.81 10.28 36.92
C TYR A 116 4.72 9.89 35.76
N LEU A 117 5.58 10.79 35.30
CA LEU A 117 6.48 10.53 34.18
C LEU A 117 7.53 9.46 34.52
N ASP A 118 8.06 9.44 35.73
CA ASP A 118 8.96 8.37 36.20
C ASP A 118 8.24 7.00 36.23
N LEU A 119 6.95 6.98 36.58
CA LEU A 119 6.13 5.77 36.50
C LEU A 119 5.89 5.35 35.04
N PHE A 120 5.61 6.32 34.16
CA PHE A 120 5.33 6.06 32.76
C PHE A 120 6.59 5.61 32.01
N ASP A 121 7.76 6.13 32.36
CA ASP A 121 9.08 5.67 31.89
C ASP A 121 9.30 4.19 32.25
N GLU A 122 9.02 3.81 33.51
CA GLU A 122 9.17 2.43 34.00
C GLU A 122 8.29 1.42 33.23
N PHE A 123 7.09 1.80 32.83
CA PHE A 123 6.13 0.92 32.14
C PHE A 123 5.95 1.26 30.65
N HIS A 124 6.78 2.15 30.10
CA HIS A 124 6.71 2.65 28.73
C HIS A 124 5.31 3.19 28.31
N VAL A 125 4.63 3.88 29.23
CA VAL A 125 3.32 4.49 28.96
C VAL A 125 3.49 5.80 28.19
N ARG A 126 3.03 5.86 26.95
CA ARG A 126 3.07 7.12 26.16
C ARG A 126 1.90 8.05 26.51
N VAL A 127 2.15 9.35 26.55
CA VAL A 127 1.26 10.39 27.06
C VAL A 127 0.76 11.29 25.94
N GLY A 128 -0.55 11.27 25.69
CA GLY A 128 -1.22 12.27 24.85
C GLY A 128 -1.84 13.36 25.72
N ILE A 129 -1.63 14.63 25.34
CA ILE A 129 -2.16 15.79 26.08
C ILE A 129 -3.26 16.46 25.26
N SER A 130 -4.41 16.69 25.88
CA SER A 130 -5.47 17.49 25.28
C SER A 130 -5.18 18.99 25.41
N LEU A 131 -5.07 19.69 24.29
CA LEU A 131 -4.82 21.13 24.20
C LEU A 131 -5.45 21.68 22.90
N ASP A 132 -6.36 22.64 23.03
CA ASP A 132 -7.15 23.15 21.88
C ASP A 132 -6.49 24.35 21.18
N GLY A 133 -5.17 24.55 21.37
CA GLY A 133 -4.39 25.62 20.73
C GLY A 133 -3.82 26.65 21.70
N ASP A 134 -3.86 27.91 21.27
CA ASP A 134 -3.42 29.04 22.08
C ASP A 134 -4.34 29.25 23.31
N ARG A 135 -4.00 30.24 24.15
CA ARG A 135 -4.80 30.47 25.36
C ARG A 135 -6.24 30.85 25.03
N ALA A 136 -6.46 31.66 23.99
CA ALA A 136 -7.79 32.08 23.61
C ALA A 136 -8.65 30.88 23.22
N ALA A 137 -8.13 30.01 22.34
CA ALA A 137 -8.82 28.81 21.89
C ALA A 137 -9.06 27.82 23.03
N ASN A 138 -8.02 27.48 23.81
CA ASN A 138 -8.15 26.55 24.93
C ASN A 138 -9.12 27.05 26.00
N ASP A 139 -9.04 28.33 26.35
CA ASP A 139 -9.91 28.89 27.39
C ASP A 139 -11.35 29.08 26.90
N ARG A 140 -11.73 28.89 25.62
CA ARG A 140 -13.15 28.90 25.24
C ARG A 140 -13.92 27.76 25.90
N HIS A 141 -13.29 26.59 25.99
CA HIS A 141 -13.94 25.38 26.46
C HIS A 141 -13.28 24.76 27.70
N ARG A 142 -11.95 24.67 27.74
CA ARG A 142 -11.22 23.87 28.74
C ARG A 142 -10.98 24.65 30.03
N ARG A 143 -12.03 24.99 30.78
CA ARG A 143 -11.94 25.76 32.04
C ARG A 143 -12.15 24.89 33.27
N TYR A 144 -11.61 25.36 34.40
CA TYR A 144 -12.05 24.87 35.71
C TYR A 144 -13.53 25.21 35.92
N ALA A 145 -14.21 24.48 36.80
CA ALA A 145 -15.62 24.74 37.15
C ALA A 145 -15.89 26.16 37.69
N ASP A 146 -14.86 26.87 38.18
CA ASP A 146 -14.94 28.26 38.63
C ASP A 146 -14.58 29.29 37.53
N GLY A 147 -14.42 28.83 36.28
CA GLY A 147 -14.13 29.66 35.11
C GLY A 147 -12.66 30.03 34.93
N ARG A 148 -11.75 29.60 35.82
CA ARG A 148 -10.31 29.85 35.65
C ARG A 148 -9.75 29.10 34.44
N SER A 149 -8.73 29.68 33.83
CA SER A 149 -7.95 29.09 32.73
C SER A 149 -7.18 27.84 33.16
N SER A 150 -7.22 26.80 32.34
CA SER A 150 -6.38 25.60 32.47
C SER A 150 -5.04 25.73 31.72
N HIS A 151 -4.98 26.57 30.69
CA HIS A 151 -3.93 26.61 29.67
C HIS A 151 -2.50 26.61 30.24
N SER A 152 -2.21 27.52 31.18
CA SER A 152 -0.87 27.63 31.78
C SER A 152 -0.40 26.38 32.53
N ARG A 153 -1.33 25.53 33.00
CA ARG A 153 -1.01 24.24 33.62
C ARG A 153 -0.75 23.17 32.57
N VAL A 154 -1.52 23.16 31.49
CA VAL A 154 -1.31 22.26 30.35
C VAL A 154 0.06 22.51 29.71
N LEU A 155 0.45 23.78 29.49
CA LEU A 155 1.77 24.11 28.96
C LEU A 155 2.92 23.62 29.85
N LYS A 156 2.75 23.63 31.18
CA LYS A 156 3.75 23.05 32.10
C LYS A 156 3.85 21.53 31.96
N ALA A 157 2.75 20.85 31.65
CA ALA A 157 2.75 19.42 31.39
C ALA A 157 3.50 19.08 30.10
N VAL A 158 3.25 19.84 29.03
CA VAL A 158 3.98 19.72 27.76
C VAL A 158 5.47 20.00 27.94
N GLU A 159 5.84 21.05 28.69
CA GLU A 159 7.25 21.35 28.98
C GLU A 159 7.96 20.23 29.76
N LEU A 160 7.24 19.48 30.60
CA LEU A 160 7.81 18.29 31.24
C LEU A 160 8.13 17.20 30.20
N LEU A 161 7.22 16.94 29.25
CA LEU A 161 7.42 15.95 28.19
C LEU A 161 8.53 16.36 27.22
N ARG A 162 8.75 17.65 26.99
CA ARG A 162 9.85 18.16 26.14
C ARG A 162 11.24 17.94 26.74
N GLN A 163 11.35 17.63 28.04
CA GLN A 163 12.64 17.31 28.65
C GLN A 163 13.21 16.04 28.03
N GLU A 164 14.50 16.04 27.68
CA GLU A 164 15.18 14.90 27.03
C GLU A 164 14.88 13.55 27.69
N ARG A 165 14.82 13.51 29.03
CA ARG A 165 14.53 12.29 29.80
C ARG A 165 13.13 11.72 29.60
N TYR A 166 12.14 12.52 29.19
CA TYR A 166 10.74 12.11 29.02
C TYR A 166 10.23 12.24 27.59
N ARG A 167 11.04 12.79 26.67
CA ARG A 167 10.64 13.05 25.29
C ARG A 167 10.13 11.83 24.54
N HIS A 168 10.67 10.65 24.85
CA HIS A 168 10.23 9.38 24.26
C HIS A 168 8.84 8.93 24.74
N LEU A 169 8.31 9.53 25.81
CA LEU A 169 6.96 9.28 26.32
C LEU A 169 5.91 10.15 25.62
N ASP A 170 6.30 11.20 24.91
CA ASP A 170 5.36 12.11 24.27
C ASP A 170 4.64 11.41 23.10
N LEU A 171 3.31 11.34 23.17
CA LEU A 171 2.46 10.82 22.09
C LEU A 171 1.96 11.94 21.17
N GLY A 172 2.00 13.19 21.64
CA GLY A 172 1.50 14.35 20.91
C GLY A 172 0.26 15.00 21.53
N LEU A 173 -0.33 15.92 20.76
CA LEU A 173 -1.42 16.79 21.19
C LEU A 173 -2.74 16.41 20.53
N LEU A 174 -3.80 16.35 21.35
CA LEU A 174 -5.17 16.16 20.89
C LEU A 174 -5.92 17.50 20.99
N CYS A 175 -6.38 18.02 19.85
CA CYS A 175 -7.02 19.33 19.73
C CYS A 175 -8.46 19.16 19.23
N THR A 176 -9.45 19.50 20.07
CA THR A 176 -10.84 19.58 19.60
C THR A 176 -11.04 20.83 18.76
N ILE A 177 -11.62 20.68 17.57
CA ILE A 177 -11.82 21.78 16.62
C ILE A 177 -12.98 22.65 17.11
N ASP A 178 -12.74 23.97 17.16
CA ASP A 178 -13.76 24.99 17.27
C ASP A 178 -13.51 26.04 16.17
N ILE A 179 -14.47 26.14 15.25
CA ILE A 179 -14.38 26.98 14.04
C ILE A 179 -14.48 28.48 14.34
N GLU A 180 -14.81 28.88 15.57
CA GLU A 180 -14.72 30.29 15.99
C GLU A 180 -13.27 30.71 16.31
N ASN A 181 -12.34 29.76 16.46
CA ASN A 181 -10.93 30.07 16.63
C ASN A 181 -10.24 30.30 15.29
N ASP A 182 -9.23 31.16 15.28
CA ASP A 182 -8.35 31.32 14.12
C ASP A 182 -7.57 30.01 13.87
N PRO A 183 -7.76 29.32 12.72
CA PRO A 183 -7.10 28.06 12.43
C PRO A 183 -5.56 28.18 12.42
N VAL A 184 -5.03 29.29 11.93
CA VAL A 184 -3.58 29.51 11.82
C VAL A 184 -2.99 29.75 13.20
N ALA A 185 -3.65 30.54 14.04
CA ALA A 185 -3.19 30.78 15.41
C ALA A 185 -3.19 29.49 16.25
N VAL A 186 -4.22 28.66 16.11
CA VAL A 186 -4.29 27.34 16.76
C VAL A 186 -3.13 26.46 16.31
N LEU A 187 -2.93 26.30 15.01
CA LEU A 187 -1.85 25.45 14.48
C LEU A 187 -0.47 25.95 14.92
N ASP A 188 -0.18 27.24 14.74
CA ASP A 188 1.13 27.82 15.06
C ASP A 188 1.45 27.64 16.55
N ALA A 189 0.46 27.83 17.43
CA ALA A 189 0.62 27.62 18.87
C ALA A 189 0.89 26.15 19.23
N LEU A 190 0.27 25.19 18.54
CA LEU A 190 0.52 23.77 18.76
C LEU A 190 1.90 23.35 18.23
N ILE A 191 2.32 23.85 17.07
CA ILE A 191 3.62 23.54 16.47
C ILE A 191 4.78 24.10 17.31
N GLU A 192 4.64 25.29 17.91
CA GLU A 192 5.67 25.91 18.77
C GLU A 192 6.06 25.01 19.97
N LEU A 193 5.15 24.11 20.36
CA LEU A 193 5.39 23.15 21.44
C LEU A 193 6.22 21.93 20.99
N GLU A 194 6.58 21.84 19.71
CA GLU A 194 7.34 20.75 19.10
C GLU A 194 6.82 19.33 19.43
N PRO A 195 5.50 19.08 19.34
CA PRO A 195 4.96 17.75 19.63
C PRO A 195 5.39 16.75 18.55
N PRO A 196 5.42 15.45 18.85
CA PRO A 196 5.70 14.41 17.85
C PRO A 196 4.52 14.18 16.89
N LEU A 197 3.30 14.58 17.28
CA LEU A 197 2.07 14.41 16.51
C LEU A 197 1.04 15.46 16.93
N ILE A 198 0.23 15.92 15.98
CA ILE A 198 -1.02 16.66 16.26
C ILE A 198 -2.21 15.87 15.73
N ASP A 199 -3.28 15.82 16.52
CA ASP A 199 -4.53 15.19 16.14
C ASP A 199 -5.71 16.16 16.32
N PHE A 200 -6.25 16.63 15.19
CA PHE A 200 -7.44 17.48 15.17
C PHE A 200 -8.69 16.61 15.19
N LEU A 201 -9.54 16.86 16.18
CA LEU A 201 -10.75 16.08 16.47
C LEU A 201 -11.99 16.93 16.17
N LEU A 202 -12.83 16.48 15.25
CA LEU A 202 -14.16 17.06 15.06
C LEU A 202 -14.96 16.92 16.37
N PRO A 203 -15.67 17.97 16.83
CA PRO A 203 -16.53 17.83 17.99
C PRO A 203 -17.59 16.77 17.74
N HIS A 204 -17.93 16.00 18.77
CA HIS A 204 -18.99 15.00 18.61
C HIS A 204 -20.32 15.70 18.42
N ALA A 205 -21.03 15.34 17.36
CA ALA A 205 -22.31 15.89 16.99
C ALA A 205 -23.16 14.80 16.33
N THR A 206 -24.47 15.03 16.23
CA THR A 206 -25.41 14.12 15.56
C THR A 206 -26.36 14.92 14.67
N TRP A 207 -27.28 14.29 13.95
CA TRP A 207 -28.31 15.05 13.23
C TRP A 207 -29.36 15.66 14.15
N ASP A 208 -29.53 15.11 15.36
CA ASP A 208 -30.47 15.63 16.35
C ASP A 208 -29.87 16.83 17.10
N ASP A 209 -28.55 16.82 17.29
CA ASP A 209 -27.77 17.92 17.86
C ASP A 209 -26.59 18.24 16.92
N PRO A 210 -26.83 19.04 15.86
CA PRO A 210 -25.85 19.31 14.82
C PRO A 210 -24.71 20.21 15.31
N PRO A 211 -23.53 20.11 14.70
CA PRO A 211 -22.39 20.90 15.12
C PRO A 211 -22.65 22.41 14.91
N PRO A 212 -22.06 23.28 15.74
CA PRO A 212 -22.25 24.72 15.60
C PRO A 212 -21.72 25.20 14.26
N ARG A 213 -22.54 25.99 13.55
CA ARG A 213 -22.23 26.64 12.27
C ARG A 213 -22.79 28.07 12.29
N PRO A 214 -22.13 29.03 12.97
CA PRO A 214 -22.64 30.38 13.15
C PRO A 214 -23.04 31.07 11.84
N ASP A 215 -22.24 30.86 10.79
CA ASP A 215 -22.45 31.46 9.47
C ASP A 215 -23.28 30.59 8.51
N GLY A 216 -23.75 29.42 8.98
CA GLY A 216 -24.56 28.49 8.18
C GLY A 216 -23.82 27.77 7.05
N SER A 217 -22.49 27.93 6.91
CA SER A 217 -21.72 27.23 5.87
C SER A 217 -21.76 25.70 6.10
N PRO A 218 -22.18 24.91 5.08
CA PRO A 218 -22.18 23.46 5.16
C PRO A 218 -20.76 22.87 5.22
N THR A 219 -19.74 23.67 4.89
CA THR A 219 -18.33 23.28 4.79
C THR A 219 -17.43 24.03 5.78
N ALA A 220 -17.99 24.68 6.80
CA ALA A 220 -17.25 25.51 7.76
C ALA A 220 -16.06 24.78 8.43
N TYR A 221 -16.22 23.50 8.80
CA TYR A 221 -15.14 22.73 9.43
C TYR A 221 -14.08 22.34 8.41
N ALA A 222 -14.48 22.05 7.17
CA ALA A 222 -13.54 21.79 6.09
C ALA A 222 -12.73 23.04 5.71
N GLU A 223 -13.37 24.21 5.63
CA GLU A 223 -12.71 25.49 5.37
C GLU A 223 -11.66 25.79 6.45
N TRP A 224 -12.02 25.60 7.72
CA TRP A 224 -11.09 25.72 8.85
C TRP A 224 -9.92 24.75 8.74
N LEU A 225 -10.19 23.46 8.51
CA LEU A 225 -9.16 22.43 8.38
C LEU A 225 -8.27 22.61 7.14
N LEU A 226 -8.80 23.13 6.04
CA LEU A 226 -8.03 23.43 4.84
C LEU A 226 -7.12 24.64 5.05
N ALA A 227 -7.54 25.65 5.82
CA ALA A 227 -6.66 26.75 6.22
C ALA A 227 -5.50 26.24 7.11
N VAL A 228 -5.78 25.34 8.05
CA VAL A 228 -4.74 24.62 8.82
C VAL A 228 -3.81 23.83 7.89
N PHE A 229 -4.37 23.09 6.93
CA PHE A 229 -3.58 22.29 5.99
C PHE A 229 -2.64 23.16 5.14
N ASP A 230 -3.14 24.29 4.63
CA ASP A 230 -2.35 25.24 3.84
C ASP A 230 -1.19 25.83 4.66
N ARG A 231 -1.47 26.27 5.89
CA ARG A 231 -0.43 26.77 6.79
C ARG A 231 0.61 25.69 7.15
N TRP A 232 0.16 24.47 7.42
CA TRP A 232 1.02 23.33 7.71
C TRP A 232 1.94 22.98 6.53
N GLN A 233 1.43 23.07 5.30
CA GLN A 233 2.19 22.90 4.06
C GLN A 233 3.22 24.01 3.84
N GLU A 234 2.83 25.27 4.04
CA GLU A 234 3.71 26.43 3.91
C GLU A 234 4.92 26.35 4.85
N GLN A 235 4.75 25.77 6.04
CA GLN A 235 5.84 25.54 7.00
C GLN A 235 6.67 24.28 6.73
N GLY A 236 6.40 23.55 5.65
CA GLY A 236 7.14 22.34 5.28
C GLY A 236 6.76 21.10 6.09
N ARG A 237 5.53 21.02 6.61
CA ARG A 237 5.01 19.88 7.40
C ARG A 237 5.88 19.54 8.62
N PRO A 238 6.14 20.47 9.54
CA PRO A 238 7.13 20.30 10.61
C PRO A 238 6.79 19.18 11.62
N VAL A 239 5.51 18.83 11.72
CA VAL A 239 4.99 17.74 12.56
C VAL A 239 3.92 16.96 11.79
N PRO A 240 3.82 15.62 11.92
CA PRO A 240 2.70 14.88 11.37
C PRO A 240 1.36 15.34 11.96
N VAL A 241 0.33 15.46 11.12
CA VAL A 241 -1.05 15.71 11.55
C VAL A 241 -1.89 14.50 11.17
N ARG A 242 -2.37 13.73 12.17
CA ARG A 242 -2.97 12.39 11.97
C ARG A 242 -4.12 12.40 10.95
N LEU A 243 -4.99 13.40 11.01
CA LEU A 243 -6.11 13.57 10.10
C LEU A 243 -5.62 13.75 8.65
N PHE A 244 -4.66 14.63 8.41
CA PHE A 244 -4.13 14.89 7.07
C PHE A 244 -3.35 13.70 6.53
N SER A 245 -2.53 13.05 7.38
CA SER A 245 -1.82 11.81 7.02
C SER A 245 -2.79 10.71 6.58
N SER A 246 -3.96 10.60 7.21
CA SER A 246 -5.00 9.63 6.83
C SER A 246 -5.60 9.95 5.45
N VAL A 247 -5.89 11.22 5.16
CA VAL A 247 -6.40 11.64 3.84
C VAL A 247 -5.34 11.41 2.75
N LEU A 248 -4.09 11.82 2.99
CA LEU A 248 -2.99 11.64 2.02
C LEU A 248 -2.70 10.16 1.73
N SER A 249 -2.70 9.32 2.78
CA SER A 249 -2.53 7.87 2.65
C SER A 249 -3.66 7.26 1.81
N THR A 250 -4.91 7.57 2.15
CA THR A 250 -6.07 7.03 1.40
C THR A 250 -6.09 7.50 -0.04
N LEU A 251 -5.81 8.77 -0.35
CA LEU A 251 -5.70 9.29 -1.72
C LEU A 251 -4.65 8.54 -2.57
N SER A 252 -3.60 8.01 -1.92
CA SER A 252 -2.51 7.28 -2.57
C SER A 252 -2.72 5.76 -2.62
N GLY A 253 -3.85 5.25 -2.12
CA GLY A 253 -4.18 3.81 -2.11
C GLY A 253 -4.00 3.13 -0.75
N GLY A 254 -3.32 3.77 0.19
CA GLY A 254 -3.11 3.27 1.55
C GLY A 254 -4.35 3.30 2.46
N PRO A 255 -4.24 2.78 3.70
CA PRO A 255 -5.31 2.79 4.68
C PRO A 255 -5.47 4.15 5.36
N SER A 256 -6.60 4.36 6.04
CA SER A 256 -6.75 5.45 7.02
C SER A 256 -5.96 5.12 8.30
N LEU A 257 -5.48 6.15 9.01
CA LEU A 257 -4.72 6.02 10.27
C LEU A 257 -5.57 6.38 11.50
N THR A 258 -6.89 6.50 11.32
CA THR A 258 -7.85 6.85 12.36
C THR A 258 -9.19 6.19 12.08
N GLU A 259 -9.97 5.87 13.11
CA GLU A 259 -11.35 5.36 12.96
C GLU A 259 -12.34 6.43 12.47
N SER A 260 -11.97 7.71 12.57
CA SER A 260 -12.84 8.82 12.12
C SER A 260 -12.94 8.95 10.61
N LEU A 261 -12.04 8.30 9.87
CA LEU A 261 -11.94 8.32 8.42
C LEU A 261 -11.68 6.91 7.88
N GLY A 262 -12.04 6.68 6.63
CA GLY A 262 -11.82 5.41 5.94
C GLY A 262 -12.80 4.29 6.33
N LEU A 263 -12.69 3.17 5.60
CA LEU A 263 -13.60 2.03 5.69
C LEU A 263 -13.05 0.87 6.52
N ALA A 264 -11.92 1.06 7.19
CA ALA A 264 -11.32 0.03 8.02
C ALA A 264 -12.27 -0.32 9.19
N PRO A 265 -12.40 -1.62 9.54
CA PRO A 265 -13.28 -2.02 10.62
C PRO A 265 -12.76 -1.51 11.96
N THR A 266 -13.65 -1.05 12.84
CA THR A 266 -13.27 -0.67 14.21
C THR A 266 -12.95 -1.90 15.06
N ASP A 267 -11.77 -1.93 15.66
CA ASP A 267 -11.27 -2.97 16.57
C ASP A 267 -11.07 -2.45 18.01
N LEU A 268 -11.89 -1.46 18.39
CA LEU A 268 -11.91 -0.80 19.70
C LEU A 268 -13.09 -1.22 20.58
N VAL A 269 -12.80 -1.41 21.87
CA VAL A 269 -13.77 -1.65 22.96
C VAL A 269 -13.44 -0.78 24.17
N VAL A 270 -14.46 -0.33 24.89
CA VAL A 270 -14.29 0.46 26.12
C VAL A 270 -14.54 -0.43 27.33
N VAL A 271 -13.69 -0.31 28.34
CA VAL A 271 -13.87 -0.95 29.65
C VAL A 271 -14.12 0.15 30.67
N GLU A 272 -15.34 0.19 31.20
CA GLU A 272 -15.75 1.17 32.20
C GLU A 272 -15.16 0.88 33.59
N THR A 273 -15.20 1.88 34.48
CA THR A 273 -14.62 1.78 35.83
C THR A 273 -15.20 0.66 36.72
N ASP A 274 -16.40 0.17 36.42
CA ASP A 274 -17.05 -0.97 37.08
C ASP A 274 -16.90 -2.30 36.32
N GLY A 275 -16.15 -2.29 35.21
CA GLY A 275 -15.89 -3.48 34.40
C GLY A 275 -16.94 -3.78 33.33
N GLN A 276 -17.93 -2.91 33.14
CA GLN A 276 -18.82 -3.02 31.98
C GLN A 276 -18.02 -2.83 30.68
N LEU A 277 -18.36 -3.64 29.68
CA LEU A 277 -17.78 -3.60 28.35
C LEU A 277 -18.71 -2.81 27.44
N GLU A 278 -18.25 -1.68 26.93
CA GLU A 278 -19.02 -0.78 26.10
C GLU A 278 -18.46 -0.73 24.68
N GLN A 279 -19.31 -0.28 23.75
CA GLN A 279 -18.88 0.19 22.44
C GLN A 279 -18.01 1.46 22.58
N VAL A 280 -17.60 2.06 21.46
CA VAL A 280 -16.84 3.33 21.48
C VAL A 280 -17.57 4.43 22.24
N ASP A 281 -16.80 5.16 23.05
CA ASP A 281 -17.31 6.23 23.92
C ASP A 281 -18.04 7.35 23.17
N SER A 282 -17.67 7.61 21.91
CA SER A 282 -18.32 8.64 21.11
C SER A 282 -19.83 8.40 20.96
N LEU A 283 -20.30 7.15 21.05
CA LEU A 283 -21.74 6.84 20.99
C LEU A 283 -22.55 7.51 22.10
N LYS A 284 -21.92 7.88 23.23
CA LYS A 284 -22.55 8.62 24.34
C LYS A 284 -23.15 9.96 23.91
N SER A 285 -22.75 10.49 22.75
CA SER A 285 -23.36 11.67 22.14
C SER A 285 -24.73 11.43 21.48
N ALA A 286 -25.10 10.18 21.19
CA ALA A 286 -26.32 9.86 20.46
C ALA A 286 -27.57 9.86 21.36
N TYR A 287 -27.55 9.06 22.42
CA TYR A 287 -28.65 8.93 23.39
C TYR A 287 -28.16 8.23 24.66
N GLU A 288 -28.97 8.28 25.73
CA GLU A 288 -28.68 7.61 27.01
C GLU A 288 -28.53 6.09 26.82
N GLY A 289 -27.38 5.54 27.19
CA GLY A 289 -27.06 4.12 27.10
C GLY A 289 -26.62 3.66 25.70
N ALA A 290 -26.38 4.56 24.75
CA ALA A 290 -26.02 4.21 23.37
C ALA A 290 -24.75 3.34 23.24
N ALA A 291 -23.79 3.52 24.15
CA ALA A 291 -22.56 2.73 24.17
C ALA A 291 -22.72 1.36 24.86
N ALA A 292 -23.82 1.12 25.59
CA ALA A 292 -23.97 -0.10 26.39
C ALA A 292 -24.08 -1.35 25.51
N THR A 293 -23.39 -2.42 25.90
CA THR A 293 -23.54 -3.76 25.28
C THR A 293 -24.26 -4.75 26.18
N GLY A 294 -24.38 -4.44 27.47
CA GLY A 294 -24.88 -5.36 28.51
C GLY A 294 -23.85 -6.39 28.99
N PHE A 295 -22.60 -6.32 28.52
CA PHE A 295 -21.53 -7.24 28.91
C PHE A 295 -20.60 -6.66 29.97
N ASP A 296 -19.89 -7.54 30.67
CA ASP A 296 -18.87 -7.17 31.67
C ASP A 296 -17.68 -8.15 31.65
N VAL A 297 -16.53 -7.69 32.16
CA VAL A 297 -15.27 -8.46 32.20
C VAL A 297 -15.32 -9.67 33.14
N PHE A 298 -16.29 -9.74 34.05
CA PHE A 298 -16.39 -10.82 35.03
C PHE A 298 -16.99 -12.07 34.40
N THR A 299 -18.01 -11.89 33.59
CA THR A 299 -18.86 -12.97 33.07
C THR A 299 -18.68 -13.21 31.59
N HIS A 300 -18.19 -12.23 30.82
CA HIS A 300 -18.10 -12.32 29.36
C HIS A 300 -16.66 -12.24 28.85
N THR A 301 -16.47 -12.76 27.64
CA THR A 301 -15.25 -12.70 26.84
C THR A 301 -15.30 -11.52 25.87
N PHE A 302 -14.14 -11.06 25.40
CA PHE A 302 -14.06 -10.02 24.38
C PHE A 302 -14.63 -10.47 23.03
N ASP A 303 -14.59 -11.78 22.72
CA ASP A 303 -15.22 -12.33 21.50
C ASP A 303 -16.75 -12.24 21.53
N GLU A 304 -17.37 -12.44 22.70
CA GLU A 304 -18.82 -12.23 22.86
C GLU A 304 -19.19 -10.76 22.60
N VAL A 305 -18.36 -9.83 23.08
CA VAL A 305 -18.56 -8.40 22.82
C VAL A 305 -18.30 -8.04 21.37
N ALA A 306 -17.28 -8.61 20.73
CA ALA A 306 -17.01 -8.41 19.30
C ALA A 306 -18.14 -8.95 18.41
N ALA A 307 -18.90 -9.94 18.89
CA ALA A 307 -20.10 -10.46 18.24
C ALA A 307 -21.35 -9.58 18.47
N HIS A 308 -21.31 -8.60 19.38
CA HIS A 308 -22.45 -7.71 19.65
C HIS A 308 -22.92 -6.98 18.37
N PRO A 309 -24.22 -6.93 18.05
CA PRO A 309 -24.72 -6.31 16.82
C PRO A 309 -24.25 -4.86 16.60
N GLY A 310 -24.21 -4.05 17.67
CA GLY A 310 -23.73 -2.67 17.60
C GLY A 310 -22.22 -2.56 17.30
N VAL A 311 -21.41 -3.49 17.83
CA VAL A 311 -19.98 -3.55 17.50
C VAL A 311 -19.80 -4.00 16.06
N ARG A 312 -20.48 -5.09 15.68
CA ARG A 312 -20.47 -5.66 14.33
C ARG A 312 -20.87 -4.63 13.28
N ALA A 313 -21.83 -3.75 13.55
CA ALA A 313 -22.27 -2.70 12.61
C ALA A 313 -21.13 -1.78 12.18
N ARG A 314 -20.15 -1.52 13.06
CA ARG A 314 -18.97 -0.67 12.80
C ARG A 314 -17.81 -1.42 12.14
N GLN A 315 -17.93 -2.74 11.99
CA GLN A 315 -16.92 -3.60 11.36
C GLN A 315 -17.31 -4.03 9.94
N LEU A 316 -18.43 -3.51 9.40
CA LEU A 316 -18.94 -3.91 8.08
C LEU A 316 -18.27 -3.18 6.91
N GLY A 317 -17.38 -2.21 7.17
CA GLY A 317 -16.74 -1.39 6.14
C GLY A 317 -17.77 -0.73 5.23
N LEU A 318 -17.64 -0.92 3.91
CA LEU A 318 -18.56 -0.37 2.91
C LEU A 318 -20.01 -0.83 3.08
N ALA A 319 -20.24 -2.06 3.57
CA ALA A 319 -21.60 -2.55 3.79
C ALA A 319 -22.29 -1.90 5.02
N GLY A 320 -21.52 -1.21 5.87
CA GLY A 320 -22.00 -0.53 7.08
C GLY A 320 -22.25 0.98 6.92
N VAL A 321 -22.09 1.53 5.71
CA VAL A 321 -22.41 2.93 5.40
C VAL A 321 -23.70 3.02 4.58
N SER A 322 -24.36 4.17 4.57
CA SER A 322 -25.61 4.40 3.84
C SER A 322 -25.47 4.28 2.32
N GLU A 323 -26.59 4.13 1.61
CA GLU A 323 -26.59 4.05 0.14
C GLU A 323 -25.91 5.26 -0.51
N THR A 324 -26.19 6.47 0.01
CA THR A 324 -25.53 7.70 -0.44
C THR A 324 -24.01 7.60 -0.32
N CYS A 325 -23.49 7.04 0.78
CA CYS A 325 -22.06 6.85 0.97
C CYS A 325 -21.50 5.77 0.03
N ARG A 326 -22.20 4.65 -0.18
CA ARG A 326 -21.72 3.56 -1.06
C ARG A 326 -21.53 4.00 -2.51
N LEU A 327 -22.32 4.98 -2.96
CA LEU A 327 -22.25 5.59 -4.30
C LEU A 327 -21.31 6.80 -4.36
N CYS A 328 -20.67 7.20 -3.26
CA CYS A 328 -19.90 8.43 -3.19
C CYS A 328 -18.42 8.19 -3.56
N PRO A 329 -17.83 8.94 -4.51
CA PRO A 329 -16.44 8.76 -4.94
C PRO A 329 -15.39 9.00 -3.84
N VAL A 330 -15.75 9.68 -2.74
CA VAL A 330 -14.81 9.99 -1.64
C VAL A 330 -14.93 9.02 -0.46
N VAL A 331 -15.86 8.06 -0.50
CA VAL A 331 -16.21 7.22 0.66
C VAL A 331 -15.05 6.38 1.16
N ARG A 332 -14.12 5.98 0.28
CA ARG A 332 -12.92 5.23 0.70
C ARG A 332 -12.03 6.05 1.63
N SER A 333 -11.99 7.37 1.44
CA SER A 333 -11.23 8.29 2.27
C SER A 333 -12.03 8.75 3.50
N CYS A 334 -13.30 9.16 3.32
CA CYS A 334 -14.08 9.68 4.45
C CYS A 334 -14.70 8.60 5.35
N GLY A 335 -14.92 7.39 4.83
CA GLY A 335 -15.52 6.29 5.58
C GLY A 335 -17.00 6.46 5.94
N GLY A 336 -17.64 7.54 5.48
CA GLY A 336 -18.93 8.00 6.01
C GLY A 336 -18.83 8.71 7.37
N GLY A 337 -17.62 9.10 7.80
CA GLY A 337 -17.34 9.70 9.10
C GLY A 337 -17.55 8.75 10.29
N LEU A 338 -17.36 9.25 11.52
CA LEU A 338 -17.62 8.44 12.73
C LEU A 338 -19.06 7.95 12.76
N TYR A 339 -19.25 6.71 13.22
CA TYR A 339 -20.57 6.07 13.28
C TYR A 339 -21.58 6.90 14.08
N THR A 340 -21.18 7.45 15.22
CA THR A 340 -22.00 8.35 16.05
C THR A 340 -22.51 9.56 15.28
N HIS A 341 -21.69 10.14 14.40
CA HIS A 341 -22.05 11.35 13.64
C HIS A 341 -23.19 11.11 12.63
N ARG A 342 -23.60 9.86 12.43
CA ARG A 342 -24.70 9.45 11.55
C ARG A 342 -26.04 9.31 12.28
N TYR A 343 -26.03 9.43 13.61
CA TYR A 343 -27.22 9.24 14.42
C TYR A 343 -28.29 10.30 14.12
N ARG A 344 -29.53 9.84 13.95
CA ARG A 344 -30.75 10.64 13.80
C ARG A 344 -31.94 9.87 14.37
N SER A 345 -32.60 10.35 15.43
CA SER A 345 -33.73 9.63 16.05
C SER A 345 -34.94 9.44 15.13
N ALA A 346 -35.17 10.39 14.21
CA ALA A 346 -36.29 10.36 13.25
C ALA A 346 -35.81 10.33 11.79
N GLY A 347 -34.98 9.34 11.44
CA GLY A 347 -34.45 9.15 10.08
C GLY A 347 -35.33 8.28 9.16
N PRO A 348 -35.36 8.54 7.84
CA PRO A 348 -36.10 7.72 6.88
C PRO A 348 -35.46 6.33 6.64
N SER A 349 -34.17 6.16 6.98
CA SER A 349 -33.36 4.96 6.68
C SER A 349 -32.96 4.16 7.92
N GLY A 350 -33.35 4.59 9.12
CA GLY A 350 -32.91 4.06 10.40
C GLY A 350 -32.00 5.04 11.17
N GLU A 351 -31.72 4.73 12.44
CA GLU A 351 -31.06 5.67 13.36
C GLU A 351 -29.63 6.03 12.94
N PHE A 352 -28.83 5.05 12.48
CA PHE A 352 -27.41 5.25 12.10
C PHE A 352 -27.12 5.05 10.60
N ASP A 353 -28.11 4.69 9.79
CA ASP A 353 -27.96 4.48 8.34
C ASP A 353 -28.10 5.79 7.54
N ASN A 354 -27.40 6.83 8.01
CA ASN A 354 -27.40 8.16 7.40
C ASN A 354 -25.97 8.55 7.04
N PRO A 355 -25.75 9.48 6.10
CA PRO A 355 -24.48 10.18 5.99
C PRO A 355 -24.13 10.86 7.33
N SER A 356 -22.84 11.06 7.60
CA SER A 356 -22.40 11.85 8.75
C SER A 356 -22.99 13.27 8.70
N VAL A 357 -23.26 13.86 9.87
CA VAL A 357 -23.59 15.29 10.00
C VAL A 357 -22.47 16.22 9.49
N TYR A 358 -21.27 15.68 9.30
CA TYR A 358 -20.12 16.34 8.65
C TYR A 358 -19.92 15.90 7.18
N CYS A 359 -20.91 15.31 6.51
CA CYS A 359 -20.73 14.74 5.17
C CYS A 359 -20.17 15.76 4.15
N GLU A 360 -20.72 16.96 4.11
CA GLU A 360 -20.26 18.04 3.23
C GLU A 360 -18.84 18.48 3.57
N ASP A 361 -18.52 18.64 4.87
CA ASP A 361 -17.17 18.98 5.31
C ASP A 361 -16.15 17.90 4.93
N LEU A 362 -16.44 16.63 5.21
CA LEU A 362 -15.53 15.54 4.90
C LEU A 362 -15.27 15.41 3.40
N ALA A 363 -16.31 15.58 2.58
CA ALA A 363 -16.17 15.58 1.12
C ALA A 363 -15.33 16.77 0.63
N ALA A 364 -15.59 17.97 1.15
CA ALA A 364 -14.84 19.18 0.81
C ALA A 364 -13.37 19.10 1.26
N LEU A 365 -13.11 18.53 2.43
CA LEU A 365 -11.77 18.34 2.97
C LEU A 365 -10.95 17.37 2.12
N VAL A 366 -11.49 16.20 1.80
CA VAL A 366 -10.80 15.20 0.97
C VAL A 366 -10.49 15.77 -0.41
N ARG A 367 -11.48 16.37 -1.09
CA ARG A 367 -11.27 17.00 -2.41
C ARG A 367 -10.33 18.20 -2.34
N GLY A 368 -10.40 18.98 -1.26
CA GLY A 368 -9.56 20.15 -1.05
C GLY A 368 -8.09 19.78 -0.84
N ILE A 369 -7.81 18.73 -0.06
CA ILE A 369 -6.45 18.19 0.12
C ILE A 369 -5.96 17.56 -1.19
N GLU A 370 -6.81 16.79 -1.88
CA GLU A 370 -6.49 16.20 -3.18
C GLU A 370 -6.08 17.29 -4.18
N ALA A 371 -6.87 18.34 -4.35
CA ALA A 371 -6.58 19.43 -5.27
C ALA A 371 -5.22 20.11 -5.00
N ARG A 372 -4.79 20.17 -3.72
CA ARG A 372 -3.52 20.77 -3.30
C ARG A 372 -2.32 19.84 -3.48
N THR A 373 -2.54 18.53 -3.50
CA THR A 373 -1.45 17.54 -3.40
C THR A 373 -1.37 16.55 -4.55
N ALA A 374 -2.38 16.47 -5.41
CA ALA A 374 -2.44 15.53 -6.52
C ALA A 374 -1.17 15.57 -7.37
N ALA A 375 -0.68 16.76 -7.76
CA ALA A 375 0.54 16.90 -8.56
C ALA A 375 1.78 16.27 -7.89
N SER A 376 1.87 16.31 -6.56
CA SER A 376 2.98 15.73 -5.79
C SER A 376 2.78 14.26 -5.41
N LEU A 377 1.53 13.78 -5.40
CA LEU A 377 1.19 12.40 -5.02
C LEU A 377 1.10 11.47 -6.23
N VAL A 378 0.94 12.02 -7.44
CA VAL A 378 1.00 11.23 -8.68
C VAL A 378 2.37 10.60 -8.81
N ALA A 379 2.38 9.28 -8.91
CA ALA A 379 3.59 8.51 -9.15
C ALA A 379 4.16 8.87 -10.55
N PRO A 380 5.45 9.23 -10.65
CA PRO A 380 6.05 9.67 -11.91
C PRO A 380 5.97 8.60 -13.01
N GLU A 381 5.97 7.32 -12.65
CA GLU A 381 5.88 6.16 -13.54
C GLU A 381 4.62 6.20 -14.43
N VAL A 382 3.54 6.82 -13.96
CA VAL A 382 2.29 6.95 -14.71
C VAL A 382 2.45 7.89 -15.90
N SER A 383 3.29 8.93 -15.78
CA SER A 383 3.47 9.94 -16.82
C SER A 383 4.79 9.81 -17.58
N ASP A 384 5.77 9.09 -17.04
CA ASP A 384 7.10 8.94 -17.63
C ASP A 384 7.48 7.45 -17.81
N PRO A 385 7.56 6.96 -19.06
CA PRO A 385 7.99 5.60 -19.36
C PRO A 385 9.42 5.26 -18.93
N VAL A 386 10.30 6.25 -18.79
CA VAL A 386 11.68 6.06 -18.31
C VAL A 386 11.68 5.80 -16.81
N GLU A 387 10.91 6.58 -16.04
CA GLU A 387 10.70 6.35 -14.60
C GLU A 387 10.06 4.98 -14.36
N LEU A 388 9.03 4.61 -15.14
CA LEU A 388 8.45 3.26 -15.06
C LEU A 388 9.49 2.17 -15.32
N ALA A 389 10.39 2.36 -16.30
CA ALA A 389 11.45 1.40 -16.58
C ALA A 389 12.48 1.30 -15.43
N ALA A 390 12.80 2.43 -14.80
CA ALA A 390 13.69 2.51 -13.65
C ALA A 390 13.09 1.81 -12.43
N SER A 391 11.86 2.17 -12.02
CA SER A 391 11.17 1.53 -10.89
C SER A 391 10.95 0.03 -11.09
N GLN A 392 10.72 -0.41 -12.34
CA GLN A 392 10.66 -1.82 -12.69
C GLN A 392 12.02 -2.52 -12.54
N ARG A 393 13.13 -1.86 -12.89
CA ARG A 393 14.47 -2.39 -12.63
C ARG A 393 14.74 -2.47 -11.14
N ASP A 394 14.40 -1.43 -10.38
CA ASP A 394 14.56 -1.37 -8.93
C ASP A 394 13.76 -2.47 -8.23
N LEU A 395 12.53 -2.74 -8.67
CA LEU A 395 11.76 -3.89 -8.19
C LEU A 395 12.49 -5.22 -8.41
N THR A 396 13.11 -5.40 -9.58
CA THR A 396 13.94 -6.59 -9.84
C THR A 396 15.18 -6.63 -8.93
N ARG A 397 15.82 -5.48 -8.66
CA ARG A 397 16.96 -5.38 -7.72
C ARG A 397 16.55 -5.69 -6.28
N MET A 398 15.39 -5.22 -5.84
CA MET A 398 14.83 -5.54 -4.52
C MET A 398 14.54 -7.05 -4.37
N LEU A 399 13.98 -7.69 -5.40
CA LEU A 399 13.79 -9.14 -5.42
C LEU A 399 15.11 -9.91 -5.36
N LEU A 400 16.15 -9.43 -6.05
CA LEU A 400 17.49 -10.01 -6.01
C LEU A 400 18.14 -9.83 -4.62
N ALA A 401 17.99 -8.66 -3.99
CA ALA A 401 18.46 -8.41 -2.64
C ALA A 401 17.72 -9.28 -1.61
N ARG A 402 16.41 -9.46 -1.77
CA ARG A 402 15.63 -10.40 -0.94
C ARG A 402 16.13 -11.84 -1.11
N LEU A 403 16.39 -12.25 -2.35
CA LEU A 403 16.96 -13.56 -2.63
C LEU A 403 18.34 -13.73 -1.98
N ASN A 404 19.18 -12.69 -1.97
CA ASN A 404 20.46 -12.73 -1.25
C ASN A 404 20.27 -12.97 0.24
N ALA A 405 19.37 -12.21 0.89
CA ALA A 405 19.09 -12.38 2.32
C ALA A 405 18.59 -13.80 2.64
N ASP A 406 17.69 -14.35 1.82
CA ASP A 406 17.16 -15.70 2.02
C ASP A 406 18.22 -16.78 1.76
N VAL A 407 19.13 -16.59 0.80
CA VAL A 407 20.20 -17.57 0.51
C VAL A 407 21.33 -17.53 1.54
N GLU A 408 21.66 -16.36 2.09
CA GLU A 408 22.71 -16.19 3.11
C GLU A 408 22.45 -17.05 4.36
N GLU A 409 21.19 -17.28 4.73
CA GLU A 409 20.80 -18.16 5.84
C GLU A 409 21.29 -19.61 5.66
N TYR A 410 21.55 -20.04 4.42
CA TYR A 410 22.01 -21.39 4.09
C TYR A 410 23.54 -21.51 3.95
N GLY A 411 24.28 -20.40 3.90
CA GLY A 411 25.75 -20.40 3.86
C GLY A 411 26.40 -21.06 2.62
N ASP A 412 25.80 -20.94 1.43
CA ASP A 412 26.36 -21.53 0.20
C ASP A 412 27.51 -20.68 -0.39
N GLU A 413 28.74 -21.20 -0.35
CA GLU A 413 29.93 -20.51 -0.86
C GLU A 413 29.85 -20.13 -2.35
N ARG A 414 29.11 -20.89 -3.17
CA ARG A 414 28.97 -20.60 -4.61
C ARG A 414 28.15 -19.34 -4.80
N TRP A 415 27.10 -19.17 -3.98
CA TRP A 415 26.29 -17.95 -3.97
C TRP A 415 27.12 -16.76 -3.50
N THR A 416 27.85 -16.88 -2.38
CA THR A 416 28.72 -15.81 -1.87
C THR A 416 29.70 -15.32 -2.94
N ARG A 417 30.37 -16.23 -3.65
CA ARG A 417 31.29 -15.87 -4.74
C ARG A 417 30.58 -15.19 -5.91
N ALA A 418 29.37 -15.63 -6.27
CA ALA A 418 28.58 -14.99 -7.32
C ALA A 418 28.16 -13.57 -6.90
N TRP A 419 27.76 -13.38 -5.65
CA TRP A 419 27.38 -12.09 -5.10
C TRP A 419 28.57 -11.11 -5.06
N GLU A 420 29.72 -11.54 -4.56
CA GLU A 420 30.97 -10.76 -4.59
C GLU A 420 31.35 -10.36 -6.03
N LEU A 421 31.21 -11.29 -6.98
CA LEU A 421 31.47 -11.03 -8.39
C LEU A 421 30.49 -10.01 -8.98
N ALA A 422 29.23 -10.00 -8.55
CA ALA A 422 28.26 -8.98 -8.96
C ALA A 422 28.75 -7.58 -8.55
N ALA A 423 29.24 -7.42 -7.32
CA ALA A 423 29.82 -6.17 -6.85
C ALA A 423 31.08 -5.76 -7.63
N VAL A 424 31.91 -6.73 -8.03
CA VAL A 424 33.09 -6.47 -8.88
C VAL A 424 32.67 -5.98 -10.26
N ILE A 425 31.69 -6.61 -10.91
CA ILE A 425 31.18 -6.19 -12.21
C ILE A 425 30.56 -4.79 -12.12
N GLU A 426 29.77 -4.53 -11.09
CA GLU A 426 29.11 -3.24 -10.88
C GLU A 426 30.09 -2.09 -10.55
N SER A 427 31.33 -2.39 -10.17
CA SER A 427 32.32 -1.37 -9.81
C SER A 427 32.79 -0.48 -10.98
N SER A 428 32.50 -0.85 -12.23
CA SER A 428 32.75 -0.02 -13.42
C SER A 428 31.44 0.44 -14.06
N GLU A 429 31.47 1.60 -14.75
CA GLU A 429 30.29 2.15 -15.43
C GLU A 429 29.75 1.21 -16.52
N GLU A 430 30.65 0.57 -17.29
CA GLU A 430 30.28 -0.40 -18.31
C GLU A 430 29.66 -1.65 -17.71
N GLY A 431 30.21 -2.13 -16.60
CA GLY A 431 29.70 -3.31 -15.91
C GLY A 431 28.37 -3.07 -15.23
N ALA A 432 28.19 -1.92 -14.58
CA ALA A 432 26.90 -1.49 -14.03
C ALA A 432 25.82 -1.44 -15.12
N ARG A 433 26.13 -0.83 -16.27
CA ARG A 433 25.22 -0.81 -17.43
C ARG A 433 24.91 -2.21 -17.98
N GLY A 434 25.93 -3.07 -18.09
CA GLY A 434 25.74 -4.46 -18.52
C GLY A 434 24.87 -5.28 -17.56
N LEU A 435 25.00 -5.04 -16.26
CA LEU A 435 24.16 -5.66 -15.24
C LEU A 435 22.72 -5.14 -15.32
N ASP A 436 22.54 -3.82 -15.44
CA ASP A 436 21.23 -3.20 -15.61
C ASP A 436 20.48 -3.73 -16.83
N GLU A 437 21.16 -3.96 -17.96
CA GLU A 437 20.54 -4.58 -19.15
C GLU A 437 20.00 -5.99 -18.86
N VAL A 438 20.76 -6.80 -18.12
CA VAL A 438 20.36 -8.17 -17.77
C VAL A 438 19.25 -8.18 -16.72
N LEU A 439 19.31 -7.26 -15.74
CA LEU A 439 18.27 -7.12 -14.72
C LEU A 439 16.98 -6.53 -15.29
N SER A 440 17.07 -5.70 -16.33
CA SER A 440 15.90 -5.24 -17.10
C SER A 440 15.34 -6.29 -18.05
N HIS A 441 16.01 -7.43 -18.25
CA HIS A 441 15.48 -8.52 -19.07
C HIS A 441 14.24 -9.15 -18.41
N PRO A 442 13.10 -9.30 -19.12
CA PRO A 442 11.84 -9.73 -18.53
C PRO A 442 11.91 -11.04 -17.73
N TYR A 443 12.61 -12.06 -18.25
CA TYR A 443 12.68 -13.37 -17.59
C TYR A 443 13.60 -13.41 -16.36
N THR A 444 14.39 -12.36 -16.13
CA THR A 444 15.16 -12.24 -14.88
C THR A 444 14.22 -12.17 -13.68
N ARG A 445 13.11 -11.43 -13.78
CA ARG A 445 12.09 -11.41 -12.71
C ARG A 445 11.41 -12.77 -12.53
N THR A 446 11.05 -13.44 -13.61
CA THR A 446 10.48 -14.80 -13.55
C THR A 446 11.42 -15.74 -12.79
N TRP A 447 12.72 -15.67 -13.06
CA TRP A 447 13.72 -16.44 -12.35
C TRP A 447 13.74 -16.12 -10.86
N LEU A 448 13.83 -14.83 -10.49
CA LEU A 448 13.88 -14.41 -9.10
C LEU A 448 12.67 -14.90 -8.31
N LEU A 449 11.45 -14.71 -8.84
CA LEU A 449 10.22 -15.15 -8.18
C LEU A 449 10.21 -16.67 -7.97
N ARG A 450 10.59 -17.46 -8.98
CA ARG A 450 10.66 -18.93 -8.87
C ARG A 450 11.78 -19.41 -7.94
N ALA A 451 12.88 -18.66 -7.82
CA ALA A 451 13.96 -18.98 -6.90
C ALA A 451 13.53 -18.74 -5.45
N LEU A 452 12.90 -17.58 -5.18
CA LEU A 452 12.33 -17.24 -3.87
C LEU A 452 11.26 -18.26 -3.44
N GLU A 453 10.30 -18.58 -4.32
CA GLU A 453 9.26 -19.59 -4.06
C GLU A 453 9.90 -20.95 -3.71
N ALA A 454 10.91 -21.38 -4.48
CA ALA A 454 11.57 -22.66 -4.24
C ALA A 454 12.32 -22.72 -2.91
N LEU A 455 12.97 -21.63 -2.49
CA LEU A 455 13.66 -21.55 -1.21
C LEU A 455 12.67 -21.57 -0.05
N HIS A 456 11.52 -20.92 -0.21
CA HIS A 456 10.46 -20.93 0.79
C HIS A 456 9.86 -22.34 0.96
N GLU A 457 9.63 -23.07 -0.14
CA GLU A 457 9.08 -24.43 -0.10
C GLU A 457 10.10 -25.48 0.38
N ARG A 458 11.38 -25.33 0.01
CA ARG A 458 12.43 -26.31 0.25
C ARG A 458 13.71 -25.59 0.71
N PRO A 459 14.05 -25.67 2.01
CA PRO A 459 15.23 -25.06 2.63
C PRO A 459 16.62 -25.57 2.15
N GLY A 460 16.81 -25.72 0.84
CA GLY A 460 18.04 -26.19 0.18
C GLY A 460 18.01 -26.02 -1.34
N ALA A 461 17.07 -25.22 -1.87
CA ALA A 461 16.87 -25.01 -3.31
C ALA A 461 17.85 -24.00 -3.95
N VAL A 462 19.04 -23.79 -3.36
CA VAL A 462 20.05 -22.80 -3.79
C VAL A 462 20.46 -22.97 -5.25
N GLU A 463 20.40 -24.19 -5.80
CA GLU A 463 20.73 -24.46 -7.20
C GLU A 463 19.91 -23.61 -8.19
N ARG A 464 18.66 -23.26 -7.86
CA ARG A 464 17.85 -22.36 -8.69
C ARG A 464 18.32 -20.91 -8.61
N ALA A 465 18.84 -20.47 -7.46
CA ALA A 465 19.40 -19.14 -7.27
C ALA A 465 20.71 -18.96 -8.08
N LEU A 466 21.49 -20.03 -8.29
CA LEU A 466 22.75 -19.94 -9.02
C LEU A 466 22.64 -19.53 -10.50
N ARG A 467 21.43 -19.39 -11.07
CA ARG A 467 21.26 -18.70 -12.36
C ARG A 467 21.82 -17.26 -12.34
N LEU A 468 22.01 -16.64 -11.17
CA LEU A 468 22.77 -15.38 -11.04
C LEU A 468 24.10 -15.44 -11.81
N THR A 469 24.84 -16.56 -11.77
CA THR A 469 26.13 -16.65 -12.48
C THR A 469 25.99 -16.50 -14.00
N ALA A 470 24.89 -17.00 -14.58
CA ALA A 470 24.61 -16.83 -16.00
C ALA A 470 24.27 -15.37 -16.34
N CYS A 471 23.53 -14.70 -15.46
CA CYS A 471 23.25 -13.27 -15.57
C CYS A 471 24.53 -12.43 -15.53
N LEU A 472 25.44 -12.73 -14.58
CA LEU A 472 26.74 -12.04 -14.46
C LEU A 472 27.64 -12.28 -15.66
N ALA A 473 27.68 -13.50 -16.19
CA ALA A 473 28.42 -13.79 -17.41
C ALA A 473 27.86 -13.03 -18.62
N ALA A 474 26.52 -12.97 -18.77
CA ALA A 474 25.90 -12.17 -19.82
C ALA A 474 26.22 -10.67 -19.68
N ALA A 475 26.19 -10.13 -18.45
CA ALA A 475 26.54 -8.76 -18.16
C ALA A 475 28.01 -8.46 -18.51
N ALA A 476 28.95 -9.30 -18.07
CA ALA A 476 30.38 -9.16 -18.37
C ALA A 476 30.66 -9.21 -19.87
N VAL A 477 30.00 -10.12 -20.61
CA VAL A 477 30.13 -10.23 -22.07
C VAL A 477 29.58 -8.99 -22.77
N ARG A 478 28.43 -8.45 -22.35
CA ARG A 478 27.85 -7.21 -22.89
C ARG A 478 28.73 -5.99 -22.64
N ALA A 479 29.28 -5.91 -21.42
CA ALA A 479 30.15 -4.83 -21.00
C ALA A 479 31.58 -4.94 -21.55
N GLY A 480 31.95 -6.06 -22.19
CA GLY A 480 33.30 -6.30 -22.70
C GLY A 480 34.35 -6.47 -21.59
N LEU A 481 33.92 -6.87 -20.38
CA LEU A 481 34.80 -7.03 -19.23
C LEU A 481 35.55 -8.35 -19.29
N ASP A 482 36.88 -8.30 -19.26
CA ASP A 482 37.76 -9.48 -19.24
C ASP A 482 37.80 -10.13 -17.84
N ILE A 483 36.62 -10.48 -17.33
CA ILE A 483 36.42 -11.11 -16.02
C ILE A 483 35.87 -12.53 -16.27
N PRO A 484 36.58 -13.60 -15.84
CA PRO A 484 36.10 -14.97 -16.02
C PRO A 484 34.97 -15.27 -15.02
N VAL A 485 33.80 -15.65 -15.54
CA VAL A 485 32.62 -16.02 -14.76
C VAL A 485 32.35 -17.53 -14.90
N GLY A 486 32.24 -18.25 -13.78
CA GLY A 486 31.83 -19.66 -13.80
C GLY A 486 30.31 -19.79 -13.93
N VAL A 487 29.82 -20.50 -14.94
CA VAL A 487 28.40 -20.63 -15.27
C VAL A 487 27.99 -22.11 -15.29
N ASN A 488 26.87 -22.43 -14.65
CA ASN A 488 26.30 -23.77 -14.70
C ASN A 488 25.66 -24.02 -16.07
N TYR A 489 25.90 -25.21 -16.62
CA TYR A 489 25.23 -25.70 -17.82
C TYR A 489 24.43 -26.97 -17.52
N ALA A 490 23.33 -27.16 -18.24
CA ALA A 490 22.45 -28.31 -18.08
C ALA A 490 22.03 -28.88 -19.43
N ASP A 491 21.90 -30.20 -19.51
CA ASP A 491 21.56 -30.91 -20.75
C ASP A 491 22.51 -30.55 -21.92
N GLY A 492 23.80 -30.37 -21.58
CA GLY A 492 24.87 -29.96 -22.48
C GLY A 492 24.81 -28.50 -22.95
N ARG A 493 23.89 -27.69 -22.41
CA ARG A 493 23.60 -26.32 -22.86
C ARG A 493 23.95 -25.28 -21.81
N LEU A 494 24.67 -24.25 -22.24
CA LEU A 494 24.95 -23.04 -21.48
C LEU A 494 24.09 -21.92 -22.08
N VAL A 495 23.25 -21.29 -21.26
CA VAL A 495 22.38 -20.19 -21.69
C VAL A 495 22.87 -18.90 -21.04
N LEU A 496 23.07 -17.86 -21.85
CA LEU A 496 23.38 -16.51 -21.40
C LEU A 496 22.15 -15.62 -21.65
N PRO A 497 21.45 -15.14 -20.60
CA PRO A 497 20.22 -14.36 -20.73
C PRO A 497 20.35 -13.20 -21.72
N GLY A 498 19.39 -13.11 -22.63
CA GLY A 498 19.33 -12.09 -23.69
C GLY A 498 20.44 -12.15 -24.75
N LEU A 499 21.39 -13.10 -24.67
CA LEU A 499 22.46 -13.28 -25.66
C LEU A 499 22.26 -14.53 -26.51
N GLY A 500 21.99 -15.68 -25.89
CA GLY A 500 21.76 -16.93 -26.62
C GLY A 500 22.15 -18.18 -25.86
N GLU A 501 22.18 -19.29 -26.59
CA GLU A 501 22.46 -20.64 -26.11
C GLU A 501 23.69 -21.23 -26.82
N LEU A 502 24.58 -21.84 -26.03
CA LEU A 502 25.75 -22.58 -26.52
C LEU A 502 25.65 -24.07 -26.15
N ARG A 503 25.71 -24.96 -27.15
CA ARG A 503 25.92 -26.40 -26.94
C ARG A 503 27.40 -26.67 -26.66
N ILE A 504 27.71 -27.05 -25.41
CA ILE A 504 29.08 -27.34 -24.95
C ILE A 504 29.32 -28.79 -24.51
N GLY A 505 28.25 -29.57 -24.33
CA GLY A 505 28.31 -30.99 -23.94
C GLY A 505 27.22 -31.84 -24.61
N ALA A 506 27.19 -33.13 -24.27
CA ALA A 506 26.17 -34.06 -24.73
C ALA A 506 24.81 -33.82 -24.04
N ALA A 507 23.73 -34.34 -24.60
CA ALA A 507 22.43 -34.33 -23.93
C ALA A 507 22.51 -35.09 -22.59
N GLY A 508 21.86 -34.55 -21.56
CA GLY A 508 21.90 -35.02 -20.17
C GLY A 508 23.12 -34.53 -19.36
N GLU A 509 24.17 -34.01 -20.00
CA GLU A 509 25.39 -33.56 -19.32
C GLU A 509 25.13 -32.28 -18.50
N ARG A 510 25.63 -32.22 -17.27
CA ARG A 510 25.56 -31.05 -16.38
C ARG A 510 26.96 -30.76 -15.84
N GLY A 511 27.27 -29.49 -15.59
CA GLY A 511 28.56 -29.10 -15.03
C GLY A 511 28.74 -27.59 -15.02
N THR A 512 29.98 -27.15 -14.88
CA THR A 512 30.37 -25.74 -14.89
C THR A 512 31.32 -25.42 -16.05
N ALA A 513 31.18 -24.22 -16.61
CA ALA A 513 32.09 -23.70 -17.61
C ALA A 513 32.43 -22.23 -17.31
N ARG A 514 33.65 -21.83 -17.60
CA ARG A 514 34.08 -20.43 -17.48
C ARG A 514 33.81 -19.68 -18.76
N VAL A 515 33.14 -18.55 -18.64
CA VAL A 515 32.85 -17.59 -19.71
C VAL A 515 33.69 -16.34 -19.48
N ARG A 516 34.37 -15.85 -20.52
CA ARG A 516 35.21 -14.65 -20.46
C ARG A 516 35.02 -13.79 -21.70
N ALA A 517 34.73 -12.51 -21.53
CA ALA A 517 34.53 -11.61 -22.67
C ALA A 517 35.84 -11.41 -23.45
N VAL A 518 35.74 -11.28 -24.76
CA VAL A 518 36.84 -10.91 -25.65
C VAL A 518 36.31 -9.99 -26.75
N GLU A 519 37.19 -9.33 -27.48
CA GLU A 519 36.79 -8.49 -28.61
C GLU A 519 35.88 -9.25 -29.60
N GLY A 520 34.66 -8.74 -29.83
CA GLY A 520 33.67 -9.34 -30.74
C GLY A 520 33.05 -10.66 -30.28
N GLY A 521 33.20 -11.07 -29.02
CA GLY A 521 32.65 -12.34 -28.55
C GLY A 521 33.01 -12.74 -27.12
N PHE A 522 33.06 -14.05 -26.88
CA PHE A 522 33.47 -14.62 -25.60
C PHE A 522 34.16 -15.96 -25.77
N LEU A 523 34.99 -16.32 -24.79
CA LEU A 523 35.64 -17.62 -24.68
C LEU A 523 34.89 -18.47 -23.67
N VAL A 524 34.72 -19.75 -23.98
CA VAL A 524 34.14 -20.74 -23.08
C VAL A 524 35.10 -21.90 -22.87
N ARG A 525 35.32 -22.26 -21.61
CA ARG A 525 36.12 -23.43 -21.21
C ARG A 525 35.40 -24.24 -20.14
N ARG A 526 35.15 -25.53 -20.40
CA ARG A 526 34.60 -26.45 -19.38
C ARG A 526 35.61 -26.67 -18.26
N ASP A 527 35.14 -26.78 -17.03
CA ASP A 527 36.02 -27.10 -15.89
C ASP A 527 36.43 -28.59 -15.89
N GLU A 528 35.59 -29.48 -16.45
CA GLU A 528 35.87 -30.92 -16.59
C GLU A 528 36.06 -31.35 -18.06
N GLY A 529 37.04 -32.22 -18.32
CA GLY A 529 37.39 -32.73 -19.66
C GLY A 529 38.64 -32.09 -20.30
N VAL A 530 38.89 -32.36 -21.59
CA VAL A 530 40.04 -31.77 -22.32
C VAL A 530 39.87 -30.24 -22.39
N PRO A 531 40.88 -29.43 -22.00
CA PRO A 531 40.79 -27.97 -21.89
C PRO A 531 40.85 -27.27 -23.26
N ALA A 532 39.95 -27.62 -24.17
CA ALA A 532 39.76 -26.89 -25.41
C ALA A 532 38.93 -25.64 -25.13
N GLU A 533 39.58 -24.48 -25.17
CA GLU A 533 38.90 -23.18 -25.10
C GLU A 533 38.20 -22.91 -26.44
N ARG A 534 36.91 -22.55 -26.39
CA ARG A 534 36.10 -22.28 -27.58
C ARG A 534 35.83 -20.79 -27.67
N ARG A 535 36.18 -20.17 -28.80
CA ARG A 535 35.76 -18.80 -29.12
C ARG A 535 34.38 -18.81 -29.77
N VAL A 536 33.48 -17.98 -29.25
CA VAL A 536 32.14 -17.73 -29.80
C VAL A 536 32.08 -16.27 -30.22
N ALA A 537 31.75 -16.03 -31.49
CA ALA A 537 31.53 -14.68 -31.99
C ALA A 537 30.08 -14.26 -31.71
N LEU A 538 29.88 -13.02 -31.25
CA LEU A 538 28.55 -12.41 -31.13
C LEU A 538 28.10 -11.93 -32.52
N SER A 539 27.73 -12.88 -33.37
CA SER A 539 27.18 -12.64 -34.70
C SER A 539 25.67 -12.96 -34.72
N PRO A 540 24.87 -12.26 -35.54
CA PRO A 540 23.47 -12.64 -35.79
C PRO A 540 23.32 -14.05 -36.37
N ALA A 541 24.36 -14.59 -37.00
CA ALA A 541 24.34 -15.92 -37.60
C ALA A 541 24.61 -17.02 -36.56
N ALA A 542 23.78 -18.06 -36.57
CA ALA A 542 24.06 -19.30 -35.85
C ALA A 542 25.32 -19.98 -36.41
N GLY A 543 26.15 -20.56 -35.55
CA GLY A 543 27.40 -21.19 -35.98
C GLY A 543 28.14 -21.86 -34.83
N ALA A 544 28.88 -22.94 -35.12
CA ALA A 544 29.65 -23.69 -34.12
C ALA A 544 28.88 -23.91 -32.80
N GLY A 545 27.69 -24.53 -32.85
CA GLY A 545 26.89 -24.84 -31.67
C GLY A 545 26.33 -23.66 -30.87
N TRP A 546 26.55 -22.42 -31.32
CA TRP A 546 25.95 -21.19 -30.78
C TRP A 546 24.66 -20.84 -31.50
N ARG A 547 23.63 -20.49 -30.74
CA ARG A 547 22.34 -19.97 -31.20
C ARG A 547 22.10 -18.61 -30.53
N PRO A 548 22.28 -17.49 -31.24
CA PRO A 548 21.99 -16.18 -30.66
C PRO A 548 20.49 -15.98 -30.45
N VAL A 549 20.10 -15.19 -29.45
CA VAL A 549 18.75 -14.62 -29.38
C VAL A 549 18.54 -13.79 -30.63
N ARG A 550 17.47 -14.07 -31.37
CA ARG A 550 17.19 -13.42 -32.66
C ARG A 550 16.63 -12.03 -32.38
N ARG A 551 17.09 -11.03 -33.15
CA ARG A 551 16.59 -9.66 -33.04
C ARG A 551 15.96 -9.22 -34.36
N LEU A 552 14.76 -8.68 -34.26
CA LEU A 552 14.05 -8.06 -35.36
C LEU A 552 14.23 -6.54 -35.25
N VAL A 553 14.86 -5.97 -36.28
CA VAL A 553 14.93 -4.52 -36.49
C VAL A 553 14.00 -4.19 -37.65
N VAL A 554 12.88 -3.54 -37.36
CA VAL A 554 11.97 -3.05 -38.39
C VAL A 554 12.42 -1.65 -38.78
N PRO A 555 12.63 -1.32 -40.07
CA PRO A 555 12.99 0.04 -40.47
C PRO A 555 11.94 1.02 -39.94
N GLY A 556 12.37 2.02 -39.16
CA GLY A 556 11.43 2.99 -38.58
C GLY A 556 10.71 3.79 -39.67
N GLY A 557 9.39 3.91 -39.56
CA GLY A 557 8.60 4.84 -40.35
C GLY A 557 8.86 6.30 -39.98
N ALA A 558 8.13 7.23 -40.59
CA ALA A 558 8.25 8.68 -40.33
C ALA A 558 7.89 9.12 -38.89
N SER A 559 7.44 8.19 -38.05
CA SER A 559 6.71 8.42 -36.80
C SER A 559 7.52 8.22 -35.51
N GLY A 560 8.74 7.63 -35.58
CA GLY A 560 9.50 7.31 -34.35
C GLY A 560 10.67 6.34 -34.56
N PRO A 561 11.34 5.92 -33.46
CA PRO A 561 12.43 4.96 -33.51
C PRO A 561 11.96 3.56 -33.93
N ALA A 562 12.81 2.86 -34.67
CA ALA A 562 12.63 1.45 -35.02
C ALA A 562 12.51 0.59 -33.75
N PRO A 563 11.56 -0.37 -33.69
CA PRO A 563 11.54 -1.34 -32.60
C PRO A 563 12.76 -2.27 -32.70
N ASP A 564 13.34 -2.59 -31.55
CA ASP A 564 14.40 -3.60 -31.40
C ASP A 564 13.87 -4.73 -30.53
N LEU A 565 13.28 -5.74 -31.20
CA LEU A 565 12.55 -6.82 -30.55
C LEU A 565 13.38 -8.09 -30.56
N ALA A 566 13.64 -8.63 -29.38
CA ALA A 566 14.15 -9.99 -29.23
C ALA A 566 13.00 -10.99 -29.48
N ILE A 567 13.22 -11.97 -30.36
CA ILE A 567 12.40 -13.19 -30.42
C ILE A 567 13.14 -14.25 -29.60
N ASP A 568 12.68 -14.49 -28.38
CA ASP A 568 13.35 -15.38 -27.43
C ASP A 568 12.58 -16.69 -27.27
N ASP A 569 13.11 -17.74 -27.92
CA ASP A 569 12.69 -19.13 -27.84
C ASP A 569 13.71 -20.01 -27.09
N LEU A 570 14.71 -19.40 -26.44
CA LEU A 570 15.87 -20.09 -25.87
C LEU A 570 15.91 -20.02 -24.33
N ASP A 571 15.53 -18.88 -23.73
CA ASP A 571 15.66 -18.72 -22.28
C ASP A 571 14.82 -19.76 -21.52
N PRO A 572 15.39 -20.45 -20.51
CA PRO A 572 14.67 -21.49 -19.78
C PRO A 572 13.57 -20.98 -18.86
N TYR A 573 13.42 -19.66 -18.67
CA TYR A 573 12.39 -19.03 -17.82
C TYR A 573 11.38 -18.22 -18.66
N ARG A 574 11.36 -18.42 -19.99
CA ARG A 574 10.34 -17.85 -20.90
C ARG A 574 8.96 -18.51 -20.74
N ASP A 575 8.87 -19.61 -20.00
CA ASP A 575 7.63 -20.34 -19.68
C ASP A 575 6.81 -19.65 -18.57
N CYS A 576 6.76 -18.32 -18.60
CA CYS A 576 6.06 -17.47 -17.62
C CYS A 576 4.64 -17.10 -18.03
N PHE A 577 4.17 -17.62 -19.16
CA PHE A 577 2.85 -17.35 -19.72
C PHE A 577 1.87 -18.49 -19.39
N ALA A 578 0.57 -18.18 -19.40
CA ALA A 578 -0.46 -19.21 -19.19
C ALA A 578 -0.45 -20.28 -20.29
N ALA A 579 -0.08 -19.91 -21.52
CA ALA A 579 0.08 -20.84 -22.63
C ALA A 579 1.51 -21.38 -22.71
N PRO A 580 1.71 -22.65 -23.13
CA PRO A 580 3.03 -23.26 -23.23
C PRO A 580 3.96 -22.54 -24.22
N ALA A 581 5.19 -22.30 -23.80
CA ALA A 581 6.25 -21.81 -24.69
C ALA A 581 6.56 -22.83 -25.78
N ALA A 582 6.75 -22.35 -27.01
CA ALA A 582 7.14 -23.18 -28.13
C ALA A 582 8.53 -23.80 -27.89
N ALA A 583 8.77 -24.95 -28.53
CA ALA A 583 10.13 -25.47 -28.70
C ALA A 583 10.97 -24.47 -29.50
N ALA A 584 12.29 -24.53 -29.34
CA ALA A 584 13.21 -23.69 -30.10
C ALA A 584 12.95 -23.85 -31.60
N LEU A 585 12.69 -22.72 -32.27
CA LEU A 585 12.36 -22.64 -33.68
C LEU A 585 13.60 -22.93 -34.53
N ASP A 586 13.40 -23.68 -35.60
CA ASP A 586 14.39 -23.77 -36.66
C ASP A 586 14.50 -22.43 -37.41
N ASP A 587 15.56 -22.29 -38.21
CA ASP A 587 15.88 -21.00 -38.85
C ASP A 587 14.80 -20.57 -39.86
N ARG A 588 14.08 -21.51 -40.47
CA ARG A 588 13.00 -21.20 -41.40
C ARG A 588 11.76 -20.71 -40.65
N ALA A 589 11.32 -21.45 -39.64
CA ALA A 589 10.17 -21.07 -38.82
C ALA A 589 10.40 -19.74 -38.10
N ALA A 590 11.62 -19.49 -37.62
CA ALA A 590 11.99 -18.22 -37.03
C ALA A 590 11.95 -17.07 -38.05
N ALA A 591 12.50 -17.27 -39.26
CA ALA A 591 12.44 -16.27 -40.33
C ALA A 591 11.01 -15.96 -40.75
N ASP A 592 10.16 -16.98 -40.91
CA ASP A 592 8.75 -16.83 -41.27
C ASP A 592 7.94 -16.10 -40.18
N LEU A 593 8.25 -16.34 -38.90
CA LEU A 593 7.65 -15.59 -37.79
C LEU A 593 8.13 -14.14 -37.75
N MET A 594 9.44 -13.91 -37.86
CA MET A 594 10.03 -12.56 -37.86
C MET A 594 9.49 -11.70 -39.01
N ALA A 595 9.31 -12.28 -40.20
CA ALA A 595 8.69 -11.59 -41.33
C ALA A 595 7.26 -11.15 -41.02
N ARG A 596 6.43 -12.06 -40.48
CA ARG A 596 5.04 -11.73 -40.09
C ARG A 596 4.95 -10.71 -38.96
N VAL A 597 5.86 -10.73 -37.99
CA VAL A 597 5.94 -9.71 -36.95
C VAL A 597 6.34 -8.35 -37.55
N GLY A 598 7.25 -8.32 -38.52
CA GLY A 598 7.61 -7.10 -39.26
C GLY A 598 6.44 -6.54 -40.06
N ASP A 599 5.69 -7.39 -40.74
CA ASP A 599 4.46 -7.01 -41.46
C ASP A 599 3.40 -6.47 -40.49
N ALA A 600 3.20 -7.15 -39.35
CA ALA A 600 2.29 -6.71 -38.29
C ALA A 600 2.66 -5.32 -37.76
N TRP A 601 3.95 -5.08 -37.53
CA TRP A 601 4.44 -3.77 -37.07
C TRP A 601 4.18 -2.67 -38.10
N THR A 602 4.43 -2.96 -39.38
CA THR A 602 4.16 -2.04 -40.50
C THR A 602 2.67 -1.68 -40.56
N LEU A 603 1.78 -2.64 -40.32
CA LEU A 603 0.34 -2.39 -40.23
C LEU A 603 -0.02 -1.48 -39.05
N ILE A 604 0.60 -1.68 -37.88
CA ILE A 604 0.38 -0.83 -36.70
C ILE A 604 0.88 0.59 -36.97
N GLU A 605 2.06 0.78 -37.55
CA GLU A 605 2.58 2.10 -37.89
C GLU A 605 1.66 2.86 -38.87
N ALA A 606 1.07 2.15 -39.84
CA ALA A 606 0.17 2.74 -40.81
C ALA A 606 -1.17 3.20 -40.21
N LYS A 607 -1.73 2.43 -39.27
CA LYS A 607 -3.06 2.70 -38.69
C LYS A 607 -3.03 3.45 -37.35
N ALA A 608 -1.98 3.26 -36.57
CA ALA A 608 -1.83 3.76 -35.20
C ALA A 608 -0.37 4.21 -34.91
N PRO A 609 0.16 5.21 -35.63
CA PRO A 609 1.58 5.59 -35.57
C PRO A 609 2.05 6.00 -34.17
N LEU A 610 1.21 6.67 -33.38
CA LEU A 610 1.52 7.04 -32.00
C LEU A 610 1.67 5.79 -31.11
N ARG A 611 0.83 4.77 -31.31
CA ARG A 611 0.91 3.51 -30.55
C ARG A 611 2.13 2.70 -30.94
N ALA A 612 2.48 2.68 -32.23
CA ALA A 612 3.72 2.05 -32.67
C ALA A 612 4.94 2.66 -31.96
N ALA A 613 5.01 4.00 -31.91
CA ALA A 613 6.11 4.70 -31.25
C ALA A 613 6.20 4.42 -29.74
N GLU A 614 5.08 4.42 -29.03
CA GLU A 614 5.04 4.07 -27.60
C GLU A 614 5.48 2.62 -27.36
N MET A 615 4.97 1.68 -28.17
CA MET A 615 5.29 0.27 -28.05
C MET A 615 6.78 0.00 -28.32
N ALA A 616 7.38 0.68 -29.32
CA ALA A 616 8.79 0.52 -29.66
C ALA A 616 9.73 0.78 -28.47
N GLY A 617 9.38 1.72 -27.58
CA GLY A 617 10.18 2.04 -26.40
C GLY A 617 9.92 1.15 -25.17
N ARG A 618 8.95 0.24 -25.23
CA ARG A 618 8.44 -0.50 -24.06
C ARG A 618 8.51 -2.01 -24.23
N LEU A 619 8.23 -2.49 -25.43
CA LEU A 619 8.27 -3.89 -25.79
C LEU A 619 9.69 -4.25 -26.22
N THR A 620 10.28 -5.25 -25.57
CA THR A 620 11.67 -5.66 -25.79
C THR A 620 11.77 -7.11 -26.25
N THR A 621 10.82 -7.96 -25.85
CA THR A 621 10.92 -9.41 -26.05
C THR A 621 9.57 -10.02 -26.45
N LEU A 622 9.58 -10.89 -27.46
CA LEU A 622 8.46 -11.72 -27.88
C LEU A 622 8.80 -13.19 -27.68
N THR A 623 7.93 -13.92 -26.98
CA THR A 623 8.04 -15.37 -26.78
C THR A 623 7.11 -16.10 -27.74
N PRO A 624 7.63 -16.97 -28.60
CA PRO A 624 6.78 -17.85 -29.40
C PRO A 624 6.06 -18.87 -28.51
N LEU A 625 4.73 -18.98 -28.62
CA LEU A 625 3.87 -19.89 -27.86
C LEU A 625 3.13 -20.88 -28.77
N THR A 626 2.75 -22.03 -28.22
CA THR A 626 1.96 -23.07 -28.91
C THR A 626 0.60 -23.27 -28.27
N GLY A 627 -0.43 -23.55 -29.09
CA GLY A 627 -1.79 -23.85 -28.58
C GLY A 627 -2.53 -22.64 -28.03
N HIS A 628 -2.19 -21.44 -28.47
CA HIS A 628 -2.79 -20.18 -28.05
C HIS A 628 -3.52 -19.51 -29.22
N ALA A 629 -4.58 -18.73 -28.94
CA ALA A 629 -5.32 -18.04 -29.99
C ALA A 629 -4.45 -16.95 -30.62
N ALA A 630 -4.45 -16.85 -31.96
CA ALA A 630 -3.55 -15.96 -32.69
C ALA A 630 -3.73 -14.46 -32.38
N THR A 631 -4.95 -14.05 -31.99
CA THR A 631 -5.33 -12.67 -31.67
C THR A 631 -5.26 -12.36 -30.17
N GLU A 632 -5.05 -13.37 -29.32
CA GLU A 632 -4.92 -13.16 -27.88
C GLU A 632 -3.44 -13.16 -27.51
N PRO A 633 -2.94 -12.07 -26.89
CA PRO A 633 -1.60 -12.05 -26.36
C PRO A 633 -1.58 -12.73 -24.99
N ALA A 634 -0.52 -13.49 -24.74
CA ALA A 634 -0.25 -13.95 -23.40
C ALA A 634 0.61 -12.92 -22.66
N VAL A 635 0.11 -12.45 -21.51
CA VAL A 635 0.88 -11.64 -20.56
C VAL A 635 1.06 -12.48 -19.30
N GLY A 636 2.27 -12.51 -18.78
CA GLY A 636 2.65 -13.36 -17.64
C GLY A 636 3.19 -12.55 -16.46
N ARG A 637 3.55 -13.24 -15.38
CA ARG A 637 4.23 -12.66 -14.21
C ARG A 637 5.74 -12.49 -14.45
N HIS A 638 6.10 -11.93 -15.61
CA HIS A 638 7.47 -11.62 -15.98
C HIS A 638 7.78 -10.14 -15.72
N GLY A 639 9.04 -9.74 -15.91
CA GLY A 639 9.42 -8.33 -15.90
C GLY A 639 8.80 -7.55 -17.07
N ARG A 640 8.85 -6.22 -17.00
CA ARG A 640 8.33 -5.31 -18.03
C ARG A 640 8.93 -5.63 -19.42
N GLY A 641 8.09 -5.63 -20.45
CA GLY A 641 8.51 -5.60 -21.85
C GLY A 641 8.54 -6.95 -22.58
N ALA A 642 8.02 -8.04 -22.00
CA ALA A 642 7.79 -9.28 -22.73
C ALA A 642 6.31 -9.48 -23.11
N LEU A 643 6.07 -10.16 -24.23
CA LEU A 643 4.76 -10.68 -24.63
C LEU A 643 4.89 -12.08 -25.21
N GLY A 644 3.92 -12.94 -24.93
CA GLY A 644 3.77 -14.22 -25.60
C GLY A 644 2.90 -14.08 -26.86
N ILE A 645 3.39 -14.59 -27.99
CA ILE A 645 2.73 -14.53 -29.30
C ILE A 645 2.56 -15.92 -29.90
N ALA A 646 1.47 -16.13 -30.64
CA ALA A 646 1.24 -17.39 -31.36
C ALA A 646 2.22 -17.56 -32.53
N VAL A 647 2.68 -18.79 -32.76
CA VAL A 647 3.57 -19.12 -33.88
C VAL A 647 2.86 -19.14 -35.24
N ASP A 648 1.54 -19.31 -35.27
CA ASP A 648 0.74 -19.62 -36.47
C ASP A 648 -0.23 -18.49 -36.90
N GLY A 649 -0.21 -17.34 -36.23
CA GLY A 649 -1.06 -16.19 -36.58
C GLY A 649 -0.68 -15.48 -37.87
N SER A 650 -1.66 -14.83 -38.52
CA SER A 650 -1.40 -13.91 -39.64
C SER A 650 -0.75 -12.61 -39.15
N ALA A 651 -0.26 -11.77 -40.07
CA ALA A 651 0.27 -10.45 -39.70
C ALA A 651 -0.81 -9.55 -39.05
N GLU A 652 -2.07 -9.67 -39.46
CA GLU A 652 -3.18 -8.93 -38.85
C GLU A 652 -3.52 -9.46 -37.45
N ASP A 653 -3.52 -10.78 -37.25
CA ASP A 653 -3.73 -11.37 -35.92
C ASP A 653 -2.64 -10.93 -34.94
N LEU A 654 -1.38 -10.96 -35.39
CA LEU A 654 -0.23 -10.51 -34.61
C LEU A 654 -0.30 -9.02 -34.32
N ALA A 655 -0.77 -8.18 -35.25
CA ALA A 655 -0.93 -6.75 -35.00
C ALA A 655 -1.92 -6.48 -33.86
N LEU A 656 -3.07 -7.17 -33.87
CA LEU A 656 -4.07 -7.08 -32.79
C LEU A 656 -3.52 -7.61 -31.46
N ALA A 657 -2.82 -8.73 -31.48
CA ALA A 657 -2.20 -9.32 -30.29
C ALA A 657 -1.15 -8.38 -29.69
N LEU A 658 -0.28 -7.77 -30.50
CA LEU A 658 0.73 -6.83 -30.03
C LEU A 658 0.11 -5.59 -29.40
N LEU A 659 -0.91 -4.98 -30.01
CA LEU A 659 -1.61 -3.81 -29.47
C LEU A 659 -2.28 -4.11 -28.12
N ARG A 660 -3.06 -5.19 -28.05
CA ARG A 660 -3.74 -5.60 -26.82
C ARG A 660 -2.74 -5.98 -25.72
N GLY A 661 -1.69 -6.70 -26.12
CA GLY A 661 -0.68 -7.23 -25.20
C GLY A 661 0.13 -6.12 -24.57
N SER A 662 0.53 -5.12 -25.37
CA SER A 662 1.28 -3.97 -24.87
C SER A 662 0.51 -3.22 -23.78
N ARG A 663 -0.81 -3.01 -23.94
CA ARG A 663 -1.64 -2.35 -22.92
C ARG A 663 -1.77 -3.15 -21.64
N ARG A 664 -2.01 -4.45 -21.74
CA ARG A 664 -2.04 -5.36 -20.59
C ARG A 664 -0.71 -5.35 -19.84
N ALA A 665 0.39 -5.45 -20.58
CA ALA A 665 1.73 -5.45 -20.01
C ALA A 665 2.12 -4.09 -19.40
N GLU A 666 1.70 -2.98 -20.01
CA GLU A 666 1.87 -1.63 -19.46
C GLU A 666 1.09 -1.46 -18.15
N LEU A 667 -0.19 -1.82 -18.14
CA LEU A 667 -1.03 -1.72 -16.94
C LEU A 667 -0.51 -2.61 -15.81
N GLN A 668 -0.07 -3.83 -16.12
CA GLN A 668 0.57 -4.72 -15.14
C GLN A 668 1.88 -4.11 -14.62
N ALA A 669 2.73 -3.57 -15.49
CA ALA A 669 3.98 -2.94 -15.08
C ALA A 669 3.73 -1.70 -14.20
N LEU A 670 2.69 -0.92 -14.47
CA LEU A 670 2.30 0.19 -13.59
C LEU A 670 1.79 -0.34 -12.24
N ALA A 671 0.89 -1.32 -12.24
CA ALA A 671 0.31 -1.89 -11.02
C ALA A 671 1.35 -2.59 -10.12
N ASP A 672 2.45 -3.10 -10.69
CA ASP A 672 3.56 -3.70 -9.94
C ASP A 672 4.33 -2.69 -9.05
N VAL A 673 4.31 -1.39 -9.40
CA VAL A 673 5.13 -0.34 -8.73
C VAL A 673 4.31 0.87 -8.27
N THR A 674 3.01 0.90 -8.55
CA THR A 674 2.14 2.03 -8.25
C THR A 674 0.72 1.55 -7.97
N ASP A 675 0.13 2.09 -6.90
CA ASP A 675 -1.30 1.92 -6.62
C ASP A 675 -2.14 2.83 -7.54
N LEU A 676 -2.71 2.26 -8.60
CA LEU A 676 -3.65 2.95 -9.50
C LEU A 676 -5.08 2.98 -8.94
N TYR A 677 -5.41 2.01 -8.10
CA TYR A 677 -6.69 1.85 -7.44
C TYR A 677 -6.49 1.03 -6.16
N ALA A 678 -7.47 1.05 -5.26
CA ALA A 678 -7.44 0.30 -4.01
C ALA A 678 -8.80 -0.35 -3.71
N ALA A 679 -8.78 -1.41 -2.90
CA ALA A 679 -9.96 -2.19 -2.51
C ALA A 679 -10.74 -2.77 -3.70
N ASP A 680 -10.02 -3.34 -4.68
CA ASP A 680 -10.62 -3.97 -5.85
C ASP A 680 -11.59 -5.10 -5.45
N GLY A 681 -12.73 -5.15 -6.15
CA GLY A 681 -13.82 -6.09 -5.86
C GLY A 681 -14.70 -5.72 -4.66
N ALA A 682 -14.43 -4.62 -3.95
CA ALA A 682 -15.37 -4.10 -2.94
C ALA A 682 -16.61 -3.45 -3.57
N TRP A 683 -16.48 -2.94 -4.80
CA TRP A 683 -17.59 -2.54 -5.67
C TRP A 683 -17.57 -3.39 -6.94
N GLU A 684 -18.75 -3.56 -7.53
CA GLU A 684 -18.90 -4.12 -8.87
C GLU A 684 -19.45 -3.06 -9.81
N HIS A 685 -18.84 -2.94 -10.98
CA HIS A 685 -19.15 -1.92 -11.97
C HIS A 685 -19.75 -2.55 -13.22
N ARG A 686 -20.84 -1.97 -13.73
CA ARG A 686 -21.37 -2.35 -15.05
C ARG A 686 -20.48 -1.80 -16.14
N ILE A 687 -20.28 -2.58 -17.21
CA ILE A 687 -19.52 -2.13 -18.37
C ILE A 687 -20.38 -2.15 -19.62
N PRO A 688 -20.15 -1.25 -20.60
CA PRO A 688 -21.07 -1.07 -21.71
C PRO A 688 -21.14 -2.24 -22.71
N TRP A 689 -20.15 -3.12 -22.71
CA TRP A 689 -20.00 -4.20 -23.69
C TRP A 689 -20.24 -5.60 -23.12
N GLN A 690 -20.69 -5.74 -21.87
CA GLN A 690 -21.16 -7.02 -21.33
C GLN A 690 -22.22 -6.80 -20.24
N GLU A 691 -23.02 -7.84 -19.92
CA GLU A 691 -24.11 -7.71 -18.94
C GLU A 691 -23.65 -7.85 -17.48
N GLU A 692 -22.69 -8.74 -17.22
CA GLU A 692 -22.21 -9.02 -15.86
C GLU A 692 -21.33 -7.87 -15.34
N PRO A 693 -21.57 -7.42 -14.10
CA PRO A 693 -20.72 -6.40 -13.49
C PRO A 693 -19.35 -7.01 -13.14
N VAL A 694 -18.32 -6.16 -13.07
CA VAL A 694 -16.93 -6.58 -12.87
C VAL A 694 -16.24 -5.74 -11.82
N PRO A 695 -15.17 -6.26 -11.19
CA PRO A 695 -14.30 -5.45 -10.34
C PRO A 695 -13.67 -4.29 -11.13
N PHE A 696 -13.25 -3.26 -10.41
CA PHE A 696 -12.63 -2.05 -10.96
C PHE A 696 -11.42 -2.38 -11.84
N SER A 697 -10.54 -3.28 -11.39
CA SER A 697 -9.33 -3.70 -12.11
C SER A 697 -9.64 -4.19 -13.52
N ARG A 698 -10.72 -4.96 -13.68
CA ARG A 698 -11.15 -5.52 -14.95
C ARG A 698 -11.80 -4.46 -15.84
N LEU A 699 -12.64 -3.58 -15.29
CA LEU A 699 -13.19 -2.44 -16.03
C LEU A 699 -12.06 -1.54 -16.58
N LEU A 700 -11.05 -1.22 -15.76
CA LEU A 700 -9.89 -0.44 -16.18
C LEU A 700 -9.11 -1.13 -17.30
N ALA A 701 -8.75 -2.41 -17.10
CA ALA A 701 -7.98 -3.18 -18.07
C ALA A 701 -8.71 -3.31 -19.43
N GLU A 702 -9.98 -3.69 -19.42
CA GLU A 702 -10.76 -3.84 -20.66
C GLU A 702 -10.96 -2.49 -21.37
N THR A 703 -11.20 -1.41 -20.64
CA THR A 703 -11.31 -0.06 -21.23
C THR A 703 -10.01 0.33 -21.90
N TYR A 704 -8.87 0.12 -21.23
CA TYR A 704 -7.56 0.50 -21.74
C TYR A 704 -7.14 -0.31 -22.98
N GLU A 705 -7.47 -1.60 -23.02
CA GLU A 705 -7.27 -2.45 -24.18
C GLU A 705 -8.12 -2.03 -25.38
N ARG A 706 -9.41 -1.79 -25.16
CA ARG A 706 -10.35 -1.42 -26.24
C ARG A 706 -9.94 -0.12 -26.93
N MET A 707 -9.42 0.84 -26.17
CA MET A 707 -8.85 2.07 -26.72
C MET A 707 -7.71 1.81 -27.71
N ALA A 708 -6.80 0.90 -27.37
CA ALA A 708 -5.67 0.56 -28.26
C ALA A 708 -6.13 -0.12 -29.56
N LEU A 709 -7.23 -0.87 -29.52
CA LEU A 709 -7.78 -1.56 -30.68
C LEU A 709 -8.61 -0.65 -31.60
N GLY A 710 -9.05 0.52 -31.15
CA GLY A 710 -9.95 1.40 -31.89
C GLY A 710 -9.48 1.81 -33.28
N ALA A 711 -8.16 1.91 -33.50
CA ALA A 711 -7.58 2.23 -34.80
C ALA A 711 -7.73 1.10 -35.85
N PHE A 712 -7.87 -0.15 -35.39
CA PHE A 712 -8.08 -1.33 -36.24
C PHE A 712 -9.55 -1.72 -36.29
N GLU A 713 -10.23 -1.61 -35.15
CA GLU A 713 -11.63 -1.97 -34.96
C GLU A 713 -12.39 -0.80 -34.32
N PRO A 714 -12.94 0.15 -35.10
CA PRO A 714 -13.62 1.33 -34.54
C PRO A 714 -14.75 1.01 -33.55
N ARG A 715 -15.42 -0.13 -33.74
CA ARG A 715 -16.43 -0.67 -32.79
C ARG A 715 -15.91 -0.88 -31.37
N CYS A 716 -14.60 -1.06 -31.18
CA CYS A 716 -14.00 -1.18 -29.86
C CYS A 716 -14.14 0.11 -29.04
N LEU A 717 -14.27 1.27 -29.70
CA LEU A 717 -14.48 2.56 -29.03
C LEU A 717 -15.94 2.76 -28.57
N GLU A 718 -16.89 1.94 -29.05
CA GLU A 718 -18.27 1.98 -28.58
C GLU A 718 -18.31 1.65 -27.07
N GLY A 719 -18.93 2.55 -26.30
CA GLY A 719 -19.04 2.46 -24.84
C GLY A 719 -17.83 2.96 -24.06
N VAL A 720 -16.66 3.15 -24.67
CA VAL A 720 -15.44 3.61 -23.95
C VAL A 720 -15.66 4.93 -23.19
N PRO A 721 -16.32 5.97 -23.73
CA PRO A 721 -16.59 7.19 -22.97
C PRO A 721 -17.40 6.94 -21.68
N GLN A 722 -18.42 6.08 -21.73
CA GLN A 722 -19.23 5.71 -20.57
C GLN A 722 -18.42 4.92 -19.54
N ALA A 723 -17.53 4.04 -20.01
CA ALA A 723 -16.62 3.29 -19.15
C ALA A 723 -15.64 4.21 -18.42
N LEU A 724 -15.07 5.22 -19.10
CA LEU A 724 -14.22 6.24 -18.50
C LEU A 724 -14.94 7.10 -17.46
N GLU A 725 -16.20 7.48 -17.72
CA GLU A 725 -17.05 8.17 -16.74
C GLU A 725 -17.30 7.31 -15.49
N THR A 726 -17.53 6.01 -15.68
CA THR A 726 -17.72 5.06 -14.57
C THR A 726 -16.46 4.93 -13.72
N LEU A 727 -15.29 4.81 -14.37
CA LEU A 727 -13.98 4.76 -13.70
C LEU A 727 -13.69 6.04 -12.90
N GLU A 728 -14.01 7.21 -13.45
CA GLU A 728 -13.79 8.51 -12.79
C GLU A 728 -14.70 8.71 -11.56
N GLY A 729 -15.92 8.17 -11.60
CA GLY A 729 -16.86 8.19 -10.49
C GLY A 729 -16.60 7.13 -9.41
N ALA A 730 -15.65 6.22 -9.61
CA ALA A 730 -15.37 5.12 -8.70
C ALA A 730 -14.61 5.59 -7.44
N ALA A 731 -14.87 4.95 -6.29
CA ALA A 731 -14.24 5.29 -5.01
C ALA A 731 -12.85 4.64 -4.83
N GLU A 732 -12.56 3.62 -5.64
CA GLU A 732 -11.33 2.85 -5.65
C GLU A 732 -10.13 3.65 -6.20
N LEU A 733 -10.41 4.61 -7.07
CA LEU A 733 -9.40 5.32 -7.85
C LEU A 733 -8.46 6.15 -6.96
N THR A 734 -7.15 5.97 -7.12
CA THR A 734 -6.12 6.81 -6.48
C THR A 734 -5.84 8.06 -7.32
N VAL A 735 -5.05 9.00 -6.78
CA VAL A 735 -4.55 10.15 -7.54
C VAL A 735 -3.71 9.75 -8.77
N SER A 736 -2.90 8.70 -8.64
CA SER A 736 -2.15 8.11 -9.77
C SER A 736 -3.08 7.46 -10.79
N GLY A 737 -4.14 6.77 -10.35
CA GLY A 737 -5.19 6.26 -11.22
C GLY A 737 -5.92 7.36 -12.00
N LYS A 738 -6.29 8.46 -11.33
CA LYS A 738 -6.90 9.63 -11.98
C LYS A 738 -6.00 10.20 -13.07
N ARG A 739 -4.70 10.30 -12.80
CA ARG A 739 -3.73 10.72 -13.80
C ARG A 739 -3.69 9.78 -15.01
N LEU A 740 -3.73 8.46 -14.79
CA LEU A 740 -3.80 7.50 -15.89
C LEU A 740 -5.08 7.69 -16.71
N LEU A 741 -6.23 7.89 -16.08
CA LEU A 741 -7.49 8.18 -16.79
C LEU A 741 -7.43 9.47 -17.60
N ASP A 742 -6.80 10.54 -17.08
CA ASP A 742 -6.59 11.79 -17.82
C ASP A 742 -5.73 11.57 -19.06
N LEU A 743 -4.69 10.74 -18.96
CA LEU A 743 -3.86 10.36 -20.10
C LEU A 743 -4.68 9.56 -21.11
N MET A 744 -5.44 8.56 -20.66
CA MET A 744 -6.36 7.78 -21.49
C MET A 744 -7.36 8.69 -22.23
N ARG A 745 -8.00 9.66 -21.55
CA ARG A 745 -8.95 10.58 -22.18
C ARG A 745 -8.34 11.40 -23.32
N LYS A 746 -7.05 11.76 -23.25
CA LYS A 746 -6.35 12.50 -24.31
C LYS A 746 -6.07 11.65 -25.56
N GLU A 747 -6.22 10.34 -25.45
CA GLU A 747 -5.99 9.39 -26.55
C GLU A 747 -7.19 9.21 -27.47
N ILE A 748 -8.39 9.57 -27.00
CA ILE A 748 -9.65 9.53 -27.73
C ILE A 748 -9.90 10.91 -28.33
#